data_AF-A0A844YBR2-F1
#
_entry.id   AF-A0A844YBR2-F1
#
_cell.length_a   1.000
_cell.length_b   1.000
_cell.length_c   1.000
_cell.angle_alpha   90.00
_cell.angle_beta   90.00
_cell.angle_gamma   90.00
#
_symmetry.space_group_name_H-M   'P 1'
#
loop_
_entity.id
_entity.type
_entity.pdbx_description
1 polymer ?
#
loop_
_entity_poly.entity_id
_entity_poly.type
_entity_poly.pdbx_seq_one_letter_code
_entity_poly.pdbx_strand_id
1 'polypeptide(L)'
;MIKSIPLTKLVQSPRNVRRHGDPAADSELKASIAAHGLLQNLIVRPAARGKFEVETGERRRCALLALAEEKVLPKGYEVTCLVLEDDAEIAVETSLAENFHRLAMNPADEAQAFAALIDAGASTEDVARRFGLTVRFVEGRLRLATLSPVVFDALASGEITLDLAKAFGATSDQEIQARVYEQASSGYYAPSADSIRRMVLSGTVRGSDARARLVGRDAYTAAGGRIERELFDDDDSESWVDVALLETLASEEMERRAKALAAEQGLAWVKPTLDAYASHDLVEGLIRLPAEPAPLTDAELARLDELDASYDEHAAILEDEDSAEEAIAAAEATIEAIERECQDIRAKPPELAPELKADAGMILALSRDGTPVLQPVFYGERDIEVVGDDDVVEVVASVGSDGKRRAALSKRLVDELAMQRRDVLALHVASDPGLSLDIMVFTLADVDTHDWRSRAATTLRGGVPAGPIVGFEAKDAPASASLADLRSGLDESWRSGEDASSRFKMFRALADESRAAWLGFVVARTLEASLNMAGERQITFQDHLGSTIGIDIAQWWRPTAANYFDRVSKQVILDALTDVGGLELSSRFASVKKGDLAMSAERVFAGTYITEVEVRERALAWVPEVMRFADQPEIPADNEAQSPDADFVANDDKQPPSELAA
;
A
#
# COMPACT_ATOMS: atom_id res chain seq x y z
N MET A 1 -36.28 -13.22 33.09
CA MET A 1 -37.66 -13.70 32.79
C MET A 1 -38.11 -13.19 31.42
N ILE A 2 -38.70 -14.01 30.55
CA ILE A 2 -39.21 -13.55 29.23
C ILE A 2 -40.58 -12.87 29.41
N LYS A 3 -40.76 -11.67 28.85
CA LYS A 3 -42.02 -10.92 28.85
C LYS A 3 -42.27 -10.27 27.49
N SER A 4 -43.53 -10.15 27.09
CA SER A 4 -43.93 -9.27 25.98
C SER A 4 -44.06 -7.83 26.48
N ILE A 5 -43.39 -6.91 25.79
CA ILE A 5 -43.32 -5.49 26.15
C ILE A 5 -43.69 -4.67 24.91
N PRO A 6 -44.61 -3.70 25.00
CA PRO A 6 -44.92 -2.81 23.90
C PRO A 6 -43.66 -2.09 23.41
N LEU A 7 -43.45 -2.03 22.09
CA LEU A 7 -42.31 -1.34 21.46
C LEU A 7 -42.15 0.11 21.96
N THR A 8 -43.27 0.79 22.24
CA THR A 8 -43.30 2.17 22.78
C THR A 8 -42.72 2.32 24.19
N LYS A 9 -42.59 1.23 24.94
CA LYS A 9 -41.99 1.20 26.29
C LYS A 9 -40.50 0.86 26.26
N LEU A 10 -39.94 0.48 25.11
CA LEU A 10 -38.53 0.16 24.95
C LEU A 10 -37.74 1.43 24.64
N VAL A 11 -36.66 1.66 25.38
CA VAL A 11 -35.75 2.81 25.19
C VAL A 11 -34.31 2.33 25.04
N GLN A 12 -33.49 3.14 24.38
CA GLN A 12 -32.07 2.86 24.21
C GLN A 12 -31.36 2.89 25.57
N SER A 13 -30.50 1.90 25.85
CA SER A 13 -29.64 1.93 27.03
C SER A 13 -28.48 2.93 26.85
N PRO A 14 -28.17 3.78 27.84
CA PRO A 14 -26.99 4.65 27.81
C PRO A 14 -25.66 3.85 27.87
N ARG A 15 -25.72 2.55 28.17
CA ARG A 15 -24.57 1.64 28.25
C ARG A 15 -24.24 0.95 26.93
N ASN A 16 -24.97 1.25 25.84
CA ASN A 16 -24.67 0.68 24.54
C ASN A 16 -23.27 1.13 24.08
N VAL A 17 -22.34 0.17 24.01
CA VAL A 17 -20.95 0.40 23.59
C VAL A 17 -20.81 0.72 22.11
N ARG A 18 -21.78 0.34 21.27
CA ARG A 18 -21.75 0.59 19.83
C ARG A 18 -22.33 1.97 19.50
N ARG A 19 -21.45 2.92 19.19
CA ARG A 19 -21.80 4.33 18.89
C ARG A 19 -22.06 4.61 17.40
N HIS A 20 -21.63 3.74 16.51
CA HIS A 20 -21.82 3.87 15.05
C HIS A 20 -22.51 2.63 14.48
N GLY A 21 -23.58 2.84 13.70
CA GLY A 21 -24.30 1.81 12.95
C GLY A 21 -23.80 1.75 11.50
N ASP A 22 -23.98 0.60 10.87
CA ASP A 22 -23.73 0.41 9.43
C ASP A 22 -25.09 0.46 8.72
N PRO A 23 -25.37 1.51 7.91
CA PRO A 23 -26.65 1.67 7.23
C PRO A 23 -27.04 0.48 6.33
N ALA A 24 -26.06 -0.19 5.70
CA ALA A 24 -26.33 -1.34 4.86
C ALA A 24 -26.78 -2.53 5.71
N ALA A 25 -25.97 -2.91 6.70
CA ALA A 25 -26.27 -4.03 7.60
C ALA A 25 -27.55 -3.79 8.43
N ASP A 26 -27.90 -2.54 8.75
CA ASP A 26 -29.15 -2.19 9.44
C ASP A 26 -30.38 -2.35 8.54
N SER A 27 -30.25 -2.07 7.24
CA SER A 27 -31.28 -2.34 6.23
C SER A 27 -31.53 -3.84 6.05
N GLU A 28 -30.46 -4.64 6.00
CA GLU A 28 -30.53 -6.10 5.92
C GLU A 28 -31.26 -6.71 7.13
N LEU A 29 -30.90 -6.25 8.34
CA LEU A 29 -31.56 -6.68 9.58
C LEU A 29 -33.04 -6.31 9.60
N LYS A 30 -33.40 -5.11 9.09
CA LYS A 30 -34.79 -4.67 8.96
C LYS A 30 -35.58 -5.59 8.02
N ALA A 31 -35.01 -5.93 6.86
CA ALA A 31 -35.63 -6.84 5.90
C ALA A 31 -35.84 -8.24 6.50
N SER A 32 -34.84 -8.77 7.21
CA SER A 32 -34.95 -10.07 7.89
C SER A 32 -36.06 -10.08 8.95
N ILE A 33 -36.18 -9.02 9.76
CA ILE A 33 -37.22 -8.91 10.79
C ILE A 33 -38.61 -8.79 10.15
N ALA A 34 -38.73 -8.09 9.02
CA ALA A 34 -40.00 -8.02 8.28
C ALA A 34 -40.43 -9.39 7.73
N ALA A 35 -39.48 -10.21 7.28
CA ALA A 35 -39.76 -11.53 6.69
C ALA A 35 -40.03 -12.62 7.73
N HIS A 36 -39.25 -12.66 8.82
CA HIS A 36 -39.23 -13.78 9.77
C HIS A 36 -39.72 -13.42 11.18
N GLY A 37 -39.98 -12.14 11.44
CA GLY A 37 -40.20 -11.63 12.78
C GLY A 37 -38.90 -11.54 13.60
N LEU A 38 -39.04 -11.20 14.88
CA LEU A 38 -37.91 -11.09 15.79
C LEU A 38 -37.49 -12.50 16.28
N LEU A 39 -36.44 -13.06 15.68
CA LEU A 39 -35.95 -14.41 16.03
C LEU A 39 -35.16 -14.47 17.33
N GLN A 40 -34.42 -13.40 17.66
CA GLN A 40 -33.70 -13.28 18.92
C GLN A 40 -34.35 -12.20 19.80
N ASN A 41 -34.78 -12.60 20.99
CA ASN A 41 -35.37 -11.71 21.99
C ASN A 41 -34.41 -10.55 22.33
N LEU A 42 -34.98 -9.36 22.55
CA LEU A 42 -34.21 -8.24 23.11
C LEU A 42 -33.91 -8.51 24.57
N ILE A 43 -32.70 -8.16 25.03
CA ILE A 43 -32.37 -8.24 26.46
C ILE A 43 -32.58 -6.85 27.04
N VAL A 44 -33.42 -6.75 28.05
CA VAL A 44 -33.89 -5.47 28.58
C VAL A 44 -33.83 -5.43 30.10
N ARG A 45 -33.70 -4.22 30.64
CA ARG A 45 -33.72 -3.95 32.08
C ARG A 45 -34.85 -2.98 32.45
N PRO A 46 -35.54 -3.16 33.58
CA PRO A 46 -36.52 -2.20 34.05
C PRO A 46 -35.88 -0.81 34.25
N ALA A 47 -36.60 0.23 33.79
CA ALA A 47 -36.19 1.62 33.91
C ALA A 47 -37.28 2.47 34.59
N ALA A 48 -36.97 3.72 34.89
CA ALA A 48 -37.92 4.65 35.50
C ALA A 48 -39.19 4.82 34.64
N ARG A 49 -40.33 5.08 35.31
CA ARG A 49 -41.64 5.34 34.66
C ARG A 49 -42.19 4.16 33.86
N GLY A 50 -41.86 2.92 34.23
CA GLY A 50 -42.41 1.71 33.62
C GLY A 50 -41.91 1.43 32.20
N LYS A 51 -40.75 2.00 31.83
CA LYS A 51 -40.03 1.75 30.59
C LYS A 51 -38.99 0.65 30.78
N PHE A 52 -38.44 0.15 29.69
CA PHE A 52 -37.37 -0.86 29.70
C PHE A 52 -36.21 -0.41 28.81
N GLU A 53 -35.01 -0.39 29.36
CA GLU A 53 -33.77 -0.08 28.63
C GLU A 53 -33.29 -1.33 27.90
N VAL A 54 -33.00 -1.21 26.60
CA VAL A 54 -32.47 -2.29 25.77
C VAL A 54 -30.96 -2.37 25.94
N GLU A 55 -30.49 -3.35 26.71
CA GLU A 55 -29.06 -3.59 26.97
C GLU A 55 -28.42 -4.38 25.81
N THR A 56 -29.18 -5.30 25.18
CA THR A 56 -28.71 -6.07 24.02
C THR A 56 -29.80 -6.18 22.95
N GLY A 57 -29.40 -5.93 21.70
CA GLY A 57 -30.33 -5.93 20.56
C GLY A 57 -30.79 -4.54 20.12
N GLU A 58 -30.03 -3.48 20.40
CA GLU A 58 -30.42 -2.11 20.03
C GLU A 58 -30.67 -1.93 18.52
N ARG A 59 -29.85 -2.56 17.66
CA ARG A 59 -30.07 -2.60 16.20
C ARG A 59 -31.41 -3.23 15.82
N ARG A 60 -31.82 -4.31 16.51
CA ARG A 60 -33.11 -4.97 16.33
C ARG A 60 -34.27 -4.06 16.78
N ARG A 61 -34.11 -3.32 17.88
CA ARG A 61 -35.09 -2.31 18.34
C ARG A 61 -35.22 -1.17 17.30
N CYS A 62 -34.12 -0.67 16.74
CA CYS A 62 -34.16 0.36 15.69
C CYS A 62 -34.88 -0.14 14.44
N ALA A 63 -34.59 -1.37 13.99
CA ALA A 63 -35.26 -1.99 12.86
C ALA A 63 -36.79 -2.16 13.10
N LEU A 64 -37.19 -2.58 14.31
CA LEU A 64 -38.60 -2.67 14.70
C LEU A 64 -39.30 -1.30 14.70
N LEU A 65 -38.61 -0.24 15.16
CA LEU A 65 -39.13 1.14 15.11
C LEU A 65 -39.32 1.61 13.67
N ALA A 66 -38.33 1.38 12.79
CA ALA A 66 -38.42 1.73 11.38
C ALA A 66 -39.59 1.00 10.68
N LEU A 67 -39.77 -0.30 10.95
CA LEU A 67 -40.91 -1.07 10.43
C LEU A 67 -42.27 -0.57 10.96
N ALA A 68 -42.32 -0.08 12.20
CA ALA A 68 -43.53 0.52 12.78
C ALA A 68 -43.84 1.90 12.17
N GLU A 69 -42.81 2.70 11.84
CA GLU A 69 -42.94 3.97 11.13
C GLU A 69 -43.41 3.78 9.69
N GLU A 70 -42.88 2.77 9.00
CA GLU A 70 -43.29 2.35 7.65
C GLU A 70 -44.66 1.66 7.63
N LYS A 71 -45.31 1.49 8.80
CA LYS A 71 -46.61 0.82 9.00
C LYS A 71 -46.64 -0.66 8.61
N VAL A 72 -45.48 -1.30 8.48
CA VAL A 72 -45.35 -2.75 8.31
C VAL A 72 -45.72 -3.46 9.63
N LEU A 73 -45.34 -2.86 10.77
CA LEU A 73 -45.75 -3.31 12.11
C LEU A 73 -46.72 -2.32 12.78
N PRO A 74 -47.68 -2.78 13.61
CA PRO A 74 -48.56 -1.89 14.35
C PRO A 74 -47.79 -1.12 15.44
N LYS A 75 -48.18 0.13 15.73
CA LYS A 75 -47.53 0.97 16.76
C LYS A 75 -47.53 0.36 18.17
N GLY A 76 -48.47 -0.55 18.44
CA GLY A 76 -48.56 -1.31 19.70
C GLY A 76 -47.91 -2.69 19.63
N TYR A 77 -47.00 -2.94 18.69
CA TYR A 77 -46.36 -4.25 18.53
C TYR A 77 -45.70 -4.69 19.85
N GLU A 78 -46.12 -5.86 20.33
CA GLU A 78 -45.60 -6.50 21.53
C GLU A 78 -44.31 -7.22 21.19
N VAL A 79 -43.19 -6.77 21.77
CA VAL A 79 -41.86 -7.32 21.52
C VAL A 79 -41.52 -8.31 22.63
N THR A 80 -41.10 -9.52 22.25
CA THR A 80 -40.62 -10.52 23.20
C THR A 80 -39.23 -10.15 23.70
N CYS A 81 -39.14 -9.89 25.01
CA CYS A 81 -37.92 -9.44 25.66
C CYS A 81 -37.54 -10.36 26.81
N LEU A 82 -36.25 -10.63 26.98
CA LEU A 82 -35.68 -11.22 28.18
C LEU A 82 -35.38 -10.09 29.18
N VAL A 83 -36.12 -10.04 30.28
CA VAL A 83 -35.89 -9.07 31.36
C VAL A 83 -34.83 -9.62 32.31
N LEU A 84 -33.73 -8.89 32.46
CA LEU A 84 -32.70 -9.14 33.48
C LEU A 84 -33.12 -8.49 34.82
N GLU A 85 -32.97 -9.23 35.91
CA GLU A 85 -33.12 -8.71 37.28
C GLU A 85 -31.76 -8.25 37.80
N ASP A 86 -31.75 -7.20 38.64
CA ASP A 86 -30.63 -6.30 38.97
C ASP A 86 -29.24 -6.93 39.18
N ASP A 87 -28.48 -7.11 38.09
CA ASP A 87 -27.02 -7.13 38.16
C ASP A 87 -26.39 -6.51 36.90
N ALA A 88 -25.73 -5.36 37.07
CA ALA A 88 -25.28 -4.52 35.97
C ALA A 88 -24.00 -5.04 35.29
N GLU A 89 -23.17 -5.82 35.99
CA GLU A 89 -21.94 -6.42 35.46
C GLU A 89 -22.24 -7.59 34.49
N ILE A 90 -23.22 -8.44 34.84
CA ILE A 90 -23.62 -9.60 34.01
C ILE A 90 -24.16 -9.15 32.65
N ALA A 91 -24.81 -7.99 32.57
CA ALA A 91 -25.42 -7.48 31.34
C ALA A 91 -24.38 -7.04 30.29
N VAL A 92 -23.29 -6.39 30.71
CA VAL A 92 -22.20 -5.97 29.82
C VAL A 92 -21.43 -7.19 29.32
N GLU A 93 -21.15 -8.14 30.21
CA GLU A 93 -20.47 -9.40 29.88
C GLU A 93 -21.31 -10.27 28.94
N THR A 94 -22.64 -10.34 29.14
CA THR A 94 -23.56 -11.07 28.26
C THR A 94 -23.65 -10.42 26.87
N SER A 95 -23.67 -9.08 26.80
CA SER A 95 -23.69 -8.33 25.52
C SER A 95 -22.37 -8.48 24.75
N LEU A 96 -21.24 -8.49 25.45
CA LEU A 96 -19.92 -8.78 24.86
C LEU A 96 -19.83 -10.24 24.43
N ALA A 97 -20.22 -11.20 25.26
CA ALA A 97 -20.18 -12.62 24.97
C ALA A 97 -21.07 -13.01 23.78
N GLU A 98 -22.27 -12.45 23.64
CA GLU A 98 -23.16 -12.68 22.49
C GLU A 98 -22.55 -12.16 21.17
N ASN A 99 -21.84 -11.03 21.22
CA ASN A 99 -21.14 -10.48 20.05
C ASN A 99 -19.86 -11.25 19.72
N PHE A 100 -19.13 -11.76 20.73
CA PHE A 100 -17.85 -12.45 20.56
C PHE A 100 -18.01 -13.91 20.09
N HIS A 101 -19.08 -14.59 20.47
CA HIS A 101 -19.27 -16.04 20.19
C HIS A 101 -20.14 -16.34 18.95
N ARG A 102 -20.44 -15.36 18.09
CA ARG A 102 -21.04 -15.66 16.78
C ARG A 102 -19.98 -16.22 15.86
N LEU A 103 -19.85 -17.55 15.85
CA LEU A 103 -19.15 -18.25 14.78
C LEU A 103 -19.94 -18.03 13.48
N ALA A 104 -19.30 -17.39 12.50
CA ALA A 104 -19.83 -17.32 11.15
C ALA A 104 -20.05 -18.74 10.62
N MET A 105 -21.18 -18.96 9.94
CA MET A 105 -21.50 -20.26 9.35
C MET A 105 -20.40 -20.61 8.32
N ASN A 106 -20.04 -21.89 8.22
CA ASN A 106 -19.09 -22.32 7.22
C ASN A 106 -19.67 -22.01 5.82
N PRO A 107 -18.88 -21.42 4.90
CA PRO A 107 -19.26 -21.22 3.50
C PRO A 107 -19.93 -22.40 2.80
N ALA A 108 -19.53 -23.64 3.11
CA ALA A 108 -20.14 -24.85 2.55
C ALA A 108 -21.56 -25.08 3.09
N ASP A 109 -21.76 -24.87 4.39
CA ASP A 109 -23.08 -24.98 5.04
C ASP A 109 -24.05 -23.91 4.52
N GLU A 110 -23.57 -22.68 4.31
CA GLU A 110 -24.35 -21.60 3.69
C GLU A 110 -24.81 -21.99 2.27
N ALA A 111 -23.90 -22.58 1.48
CA ALA A 111 -24.18 -23.02 0.12
C ALA A 111 -25.24 -24.13 0.08
N GLN A 112 -25.15 -25.14 0.96
CA GLN A 112 -26.15 -26.20 1.08
C GLN A 112 -27.49 -25.67 1.59
N ALA A 113 -27.49 -24.76 2.56
CA ALA A 113 -28.71 -24.18 3.10
C ALA A 113 -29.47 -23.38 2.03
N PHE A 114 -28.76 -22.61 1.20
CA PHE A 114 -29.40 -21.90 0.08
C PHE A 114 -29.89 -22.86 -1.01
N ALA A 115 -29.10 -23.89 -1.36
CA ALA A 115 -29.52 -24.89 -2.33
C ALA A 115 -30.81 -25.59 -1.90
N ALA A 116 -30.92 -26.01 -0.64
CA ALA A 116 -32.12 -26.64 -0.09
C ALA A 116 -33.38 -25.73 -0.16
N LEU A 117 -33.20 -24.42 0.00
CA LEU A 117 -34.31 -23.46 -0.11
C LEU A 117 -34.77 -23.27 -1.56
N ILE A 118 -33.84 -23.28 -2.52
CA ILE A 118 -34.15 -23.24 -3.95
C ILE A 118 -34.86 -24.53 -4.37
N ASP A 119 -34.37 -25.69 -3.94
CA ASP A 119 -35.00 -27.00 -4.19
C ASP A 119 -36.41 -27.09 -3.60
N ALA A 120 -36.66 -26.42 -2.47
CA ALA A 120 -37.98 -26.27 -1.86
C ALA A 120 -38.91 -25.28 -2.59
N GLY A 121 -38.46 -24.68 -3.70
CA GLY A 121 -39.24 -23.83 -4.59
C GLY A 121 -39.12 -22.32 -4.35
N ALA A 122 -38.16 -21.85 -3.57
CA ALA A 122 -37.86 -20.43 -3.46
C ALA A 122 -37.06 -19.94 -4.68
N SER A 123 -37.24 -18.68 -5.11
CA SER A 123 -36.34 -18.04 -6.07
C SER A 123 -35.09 -17.48 -5.39
N THR A 124 -34.02 -17.26 -6.15
CA THR A 124 -32.78 -16.62 -5.63
C THR A 124 -33.06 -15.22 -5.08
N GLU A 125 -33.97 -14.48 -5.71
CA GLU A 125 -34.46 -13.17 -5.28
C GLU A 125 -35.23 -13.23 -3.95
N ASP A 126 -36.03 -14.28 -3.75
CA ASP A 126 -36.76 -14.49 -2.49
C ASP A 126 -35.82 -14.85 -1.35
N VAL A 127 -34.81 -15.68 -1.60
CA VAL A 127 -33.77 -16.02 -0.62
C VAL A 127 -32.99 -14.75 -0.26
N ALA A 128 -32.49 -14.00 -1.26
CA ALA A 128 -31.80 -12.73 -1.03
C ALA A 128 -32.63 -11.76 -0.17
N ARG A 129 -33.91 -11.57 -0.51
CA ARG A 129 -34.83 -10.70 0.25
C ARG A 129 -35.07 -11.19 1.68
N ARG A 130 -35.28 -12.49 1.88
CA ARG A 130 -35.57 -13.11 3.19
C ARG A 130 -34.39 -12.97 4.15
N PHE A 131 -33.18 -13.21 3.66
CA PHE A 131 -31.97 -13.19 4.47
C PHE A 131 -31.26 -11.84 4.50
N GLY A 132 -31.75 -10.84 3.76
CA GLY A 132 -31.11 -9.53 3.67
C GLY A 132 -29.76 -9.60 2.97
N LEU A 133 -29.63 -10.43 1.93
CA LEU A 133 -28.39 -10.60 1.17
C LEU A 133 -28.58 -10.07 -0.25
N THR A 134 -27.49 -9.82 -0.97
CA THR A 134 -27.58 -9.51 -2.40
C THR A 134 -27.86 -10.78 -3.22
N VAL A 135 -28.59 -10.66 -4.33
CA VAL A 135 -28.85 -11.79 -5.24
C VAL A 135 -27.53 -12.42 -5.70
N ARG A 136 -26.54 -11.58 -6.04
CA ARG A 136 -25.18 -12.02 -6.42
C ARG A 136 -24.49 -12.84 -5.34
N PHE A 137 -24.69 -12.52 -4.06
CA PHE A 137 -24.13 -13.30 -2.95
C PHE A 137 -24.75 -14.70 -2.89
N VAL A 138 -26.09 -14.79 -3.01
CA VAL A 138 -26.82 -16.07 -3.03
C VAL A 138 -26.39 -16.92 -4.24
N GLU A 139 -26.32 -16.34 -5.44
CA GLU A 139 -25.84 -17.01 -6.65
C GLU A 139 -24.40 -17.52 -6.50
N GLY A 140 -23.52 -16.72 -5.89
CA GLY A 140 -22.13 -17.09 -5.63
C GLY A 140 -22.03 -18.32 -4.72
N ARG A 141 -22.86 -18.41 -3.68
CA ARG A 141 -22.92 -19.58 -2.79
C ARG A 141 -23.52 -20.81 -3.45
N LEU A 142 -24.58 -20.64 -4.26
CA LEU A 142 -25.15 -21.74 -5.03
C LEU A 142 -24.14 -22.34 -6.01
N ARG A 143 -23.27 -21.52 -6.61
CA ARG A 143 -22.19 -22.01 -7.48
C ARG A 143 -21.14 -22.84 -6.75
N LEU A 144 -20.93 -22.61 -5.46
CA LEU A 144 -20.08 -23.47 -4.64
C LEU A 144 -20.75 -24.81 -4.35
N ALA A 145 -22.08 -24.84 -4.14
CA ALA A 145 -22.83 -26.07 -3.92
C ALA A 145 -22.78 -27.04 -5.12
N THR A 146 -22.43 -26.56 -6.31
CA THR A 146 -22.31 -27.36 -7.53
C THR A 146 -20.87 -27.79 -7.85
N LEU A 147 -19.90 -27.55 -6.98
CA LEU A 147 -18.53 -28.03 -7.14
C LEU A 147 -18.48 -29.57 -7.10
N SER A 148 -17.40 -30.14 -7.63
CA SER A 148 -17.09 -31.57 -7.53
C SER A 148 -17.08 -32.02 -6.06
N PRO A 149 -17.59 -33.22 -5.72
CA PRO A 149 -17.70 -33.68 -4.33
C PRO A 149 -16.40 -33.55 -3.53
N VAL A 150 -15.25 -33.92 -4.14
CA VAL A 150 -13.94 -33.84 -3.47
C VAL A 150 -13.52 -32.41 -3.12
N VAL A 151 -13.83 -31.44 -3.98
CA VAL A 151 -13.52 -30.02 -3.74
C VAL A 151 -14.49 -29.42 -2.72
N PHE A 152 -15.78 -29.81 -2.80
CA PHE A 152 -16.79 -29.35 -1.87
C PHE A 152 -16.51 -29.86 -0.44
N ASP A 153 -16.15 -31.14 -0.28
CA ASP A 153 -15.82 -31.73 1.00
C ASP A 153 -14.57 -31.08 1.62
N ALA A 154 -13.56 -30.75 0.80
CA ALA A 154 -12.36 -30.02 1.24
C ALA A 154 -12.68 -28.60 1.73
N LEU A 155 -13.67 -27.92 1.12
CA LEU A 155 -14.15 -26.63 1.62
C LEU A 155 -14.93 -26.81 2.93
N ALA A 156 -15.77 -27.84 3.03
CA ALA A 156 -16.56 -28.13 4.22
C ALA A 156 -15.69 -28.50 5.43
N SER A 157 -14.59 -29.22 5.23
CA SER A 157 -13.61 -29.56 6.27
C SER A 157 -12.68 -28.41 6.64
N GLY A 158 -12.62 -27.36 5.81
CA GLY A 158 -11.70 -26.23 5.97
C GLY A 158 -10.29 -26.49 5.45
N GLU A 159 -10.06 -27.58 4.72
CA GLU A 159 -8.78 -27.93 4.09
C GLU A 159 -8.40 -26.93 2.99
N ILE A 160 -9.38 -26.43 2.24
CA ILE A 160 -9.19 -25.34 1.29
C ILE A 160 -9.98 -24.10 1.72
N THR A 161 -9.42 -22.92 1.42
CA THR A 161 -10.11 -21.66 1.69
C THR A 161 -11.21 -21.41 0.66
N LEU A 162 -12.13 -20.50 1.01
CA LEU A 162 -13.19 -20.04 0.10
C LEU A 162 -12.64 -19.52 -1.23
N ASP A 163 -11.49 -18.87 -1.23
CA ASP A 163 -10.91 -18.29 -2.45
C ASP A 163 -10.32 -19.35 -3.39
N LEU A 164 -9.76 -20.45 -2.84
CA LEU A 164 -9.39 -21.62 -3.65
C LEU A 164 -10.64 -22.32 -4.21
N ALA A 165 -11.69 -22.49 -3.41
CA ALA A 165 -12.94 -23.10 -3.89
C ALA A 165 -13.60 -22.28 -5.04
N LYS A 166 -13.57 -20.93 -4.95
CA LYS A 166 -14.00 -20.07 -6.06
C LYS A 166 -13.17 -20.27 -7.32
N ALA A 167 -11.87 -20.55 -7.19
CA ALA A 167 -10.99 -20.80 -8.33
C ALA A 167 -11.38 -22.08 -9.08
N PHE A 168 -11.69 -23.17 -8.37
CA PHE A 168 -12.24 -24.39 -8.97
C PHE A 168 -13.58 -24.16 -9.67
N GLY A 169 -14.43 -23.28 -9.12
CA GLY A 169 -15.72 -22.90 -9.69
C GLY A 169 -15.66 -22.07 -10.99
N ALA A 170 -14.46 -21.80 -11.52
CA ALA A 170 -14.28 -21.14 -12.81
C ALA A 170 -14.79 -21.99 -13.99
N THR A 171 -14.73 -23.32 -13.89
CA THR A 171 -15.41 -24.26 -14.79
C THR A 171 -16.65 -24.86 -14.13
N SER A 172 -17.61 -25.33 -14.92
CA SER A 172 -18.73 -26.17 -14.46
C SER A 172 -18.44 -27.67 -14.56
N ASP A 173 -17.31 -28.06 -15.14
CA ASP A 173 -16.91 -29.46 -15.32
C ASP A 173 -16.33 -30.05 -14.01
N GLN A 174 -17.08 -30.94 -13.38
CA GLN A 174 -16.71 -31.57 -12.11
C GLN A 174 -15.58 -32.61 -12.24
N GLU A 175 -15.36 -33.19 -13.42
CA GLU A 175 -14.26 -34.13 -13.66
C GLU A 175 -12.93 -33.38 -13.75
N ILE A 176 -12.91 -32.24 -14.45
CA ILE A 176 -11.73 -31.35 -14.49
C ILE A 176 -11.42 -30.82 -13.09
N GLN A 177 -12.43 -30.38 -12.33
CA GLN A 177 -12.24 -29.93 -10.96
C GLN A 177 -11.63 -31.03 -10.07
N ALA A 178 -12.15 -32.26 -10.14
CA ALA A 178 -11.62 -33.38 -9.36
C ALA A 178 -10.17 -33.72 -9.73
N ARG A 179 -9.86 -33.77 -11.03
CA ARG A 179 -8.50 -34.03 -11.53
C ARG A 179 -7.52 -32.95 -11.10
N VAL A 180 -7.90 -31.68 -11.23
CA VAL A 180 -7.04 -30.56 -10.81
C VAL A 180 -6.87 -30.56 -9.30
N TYR A 181 -7.90 -30.91 -8.52
CA TYR A 181 -7.77 -31.03 -7.07
C TYR A 181 -6.83 -32.17 -6.66
N GLU A 182 -6.94 -33.35 -7.27
CA GLU A 182 -5.99 -34.46 -7.03
C GLU A 182 -4.55 -34.06 -7.39
N GLN A 183 -4.38 -33.41 -8.54
CA GLN A 183 -3.09 -32.90 -9.02
C GLN A 183 -2.52 -31.84 -8.08
N ALA A 184 -3.34 -30.87 -7.64
CA ALA A 184 -3.01 -29.82 -6.70
C ALA A 184 -2.60 -30.36 -5.32
N SER A 185 -3.35 -31.34 -4.80
CA SER A 185 -3.11 -31.94 -3.47
C SER A 185 -1.90 -32.88 -3.46
N SER A 186 -1.48 -33.40 -4.62
CA SER A 186 -0.29 -34.24 -4.76
C SER A 186 1.02 -33.46 -4.92
N GLY A 187 0.95 -32.15 -5.16
CA GLY A 187 2.11 -31.29 -5.34
C GLY A 187 2.87 -31.01 -4.05
N TYR A 188 4.19 -30.81 -4.16
CA TYR A 188 5.06 -30.47 -3.02
C TYR A 188 4.78 -29.07 -2.44
N TYR A 189 4.13 -28.19 -3.21
CA TYR A 189 3.81 -26.81 -2.83
C TYR A 189 2.29 -26.55 -2.87
N ALA A 190 1.81 -25.73 -1.93
CA ALA A 190 0.41 -25.33 -1.88
C ALA A 190 0.06 -24.43 -3.08
N PRO A 191 -0.92 -24.80 -3.93
CA PRO A 191 -1.24 -24.04 -5.14
C PRO A 191 -1.99 -22.74 -4.84
N SER A 192 -1.69 -21.69 -5.61
CA SER A 192 -2.40 -20.42 -5.53
C SER A 192 -3.76 -20.47 -6.26
N ALA A 193 -4.70 -19.60 -5.87
CA ALA A 193 -6.01 -19.48 -6.52
C ALA A 193 -5.93 -19.05 -8.00
N ASP A 194 -4.82 -18.44 -8.43
CA ASP A 194 -4.57 -18.12 -9.84
C ASP A 194 -4.08 -19.35 -10.63
N SER A 195 -3.17 -20.14 -10.05
CA SER A 195 -2.71 -21.40 -10.63
C SER A 195 -3.87 -22.38 -10.83
N ILE A 196 -4.73 -22.55 -9.81
CA ILE A 196 -5.93 -23.40 -9.91
C ILE A 196 -6.85 -22.93 -11.04
N ARG A 197 -7.10 -21.62 -11.16
CA ARG A 197 -7.91 -21.08 -12.26
C ARG A 197 -7.33 -21.40 -13.63
N ARG A 198 -6.01 -21.29 -13.80
CA ARG A 198 -5.34 -21.66 -15.05
C ARG A 198 -5.45 -23.16 -15.34
N MET A 199 -5.14 -24.01 -14.37
CA MET A 199 -5.24 -25.46 -14.51
C MET A 199 -6.65 -25.94 -14.90
N VAL A 200 -7.67 -25.33 -14.31
CA VAL A 200 -9.08 -25.67 -14.54
C VAL A 200 -9.59 -25.13 -15.89
N LEU A 201 -9.08 -24.00 -16.38
CA LEU A 201 -9.55 -23.36 -17.61
C LEU A 201 -8.78 -23.78 -18.87
N SER A 202 -7.45 -23.96 -18.81
CA SER A 202 -6.63 -24.26 -19.99
C SER A 202 -6.32 -25.75 -20.14
N GLY A 203 -6.24 -26.50 -19.04
CA GLY A 203 -5.96 -27.96 -19.00
C GLY A 203 -4.62 -28.41 -19.61
N THR A 204 -3.93 -27.53 -20.33
CA THR A 204 -2.67 -27.73 -21.06
C THR A 204 -1.86 -26.43 -21.02
N VAL A 205 -0.56 -26.55 -21.26
CA VAL A 205 0.40 -25.44 -21.40
C VAL A 205 1.01 -25.49 -22.79
N ARG A 206 1.21 -24.35 -23.46
CA ARG A 206 1.85 -24.32 -24.79
C ARG A 206 3.35 -24.52 -24.65
N GLY A 207 4.00 -25.13 -25.65
CA GLY A 207 5.46 -25.27 -25.70
C GLY A 207 6.23 -23.94 -25.60
N SER A 208 5.58 -22.83 -25.99
CA SER A 208 6.08 -21.46 -25.84
C SER A 208 6.05 -20.88 -24.42
N ASP A 209 5.43 -21.56 -23.43
CA ASP A 209 5.44 -21.14 -22.02
C ASP A 209 6.87 -21.18 -21.47
N ALA A 210 7.20 -20.21 -20.63
CA ALA A 210 8.54 -20.08 -20.03
C ALA A 210 8.99 -21.34 -19.31
N ARG A 211 8.07 -22.08 -18.66
CA ARG A 211 8.38 -23.34 -17.96
C ARG A 211 8.69 -24.47 -18.93
N ALA A 212 7.94 -24.56 -20.04
CA ALA A 212 8.17 -25.55 -21.09
C ALA A 212 9.52 -25.33 -21.78
N ARG A 213 9.89 -24.07 -22.03
CA ARG A 213 11.20 -23.68 -22.55
C ARG A 213 12.35 -23.98 -21.59
N LEU A 214 12.14 -23.71 -20.29
CA LEU A 214 13.15 -23.99 -19.26
C LEU A 214 13.46 -25.49 -19.14
N VAL A 215 12.42 -26.33 -19.07
CA VAL A 215 12.55 -27.78 -18.91
C VAL A 215 13.01 -28.44 -20.21
N GLY A 216 12.48 -27.99 -21.34
CA GLY A 216 12.74 -28.57 -22.65
C GLY A 216 11.95 -29.86 -22.90
N ARG A 217 11.58 -30.05 -24.17
CA ARG A 217 10.72 -31.14 -24.64
C ARG A 217 11.21 -32.53 -24.25
N ASP A 218 12.51 -32.77 -24.42
CA ASP A 218 13.11 -34.09 -24.20
C ASP A 218 13.08 -34.48 -22.72
N ALA A 219 13.37 -33.54 -21.82
CA ALA A 219 13.33 -33.78 -20.38
C ALA A 219 11.90 -34.05 -19.90
N TYR A 220 10.92 -33.29 -20.41
CA TYR A 220 9.51 -33.49 -20.08
C TYR A 220 8.98 -34.85 -20.56
N THR A 221 9.31 -35.24 -21.79
CA THR A 221 8.89 -36.53 -22.35
C THR A 221 9.58 -37.70 -21.63
N ALA A 222 10.87 -37.55 -21.28
CA ALA A 222 11.62 -38.57 -20.54
C ALA A 222 11.04 -38.81 -19.13
N ALA A 223 10.47 -37.76 -18.51
CA ALA A 223 9.78 -37.85 -17.23
C ALA A 223 8.34 -38.42 -17.33
N GLY A 224 7.90 -38.81 -18.53
CA GLY A 224 6.58 -39.39 -18.79
C GLY A 224 5.49 -38.37 -19.13
N GLY A 225 5.85 -37.11 -19.41
CA GLY A 225 4.92 -36.06 -19.80
C GLY A 225 4.32 -36.30 -21.19
N ARG A 226 3.02 -36.01 -21.33
CA ARG A 226 2.30 -36.17 -22.59
C ARG A 226 2.20 -34.85 -23.34
N ILE A 227 2.52 -34.91 -24.63
CA ILE A 227 2.40 -33.79 -25.55
C ILE A 227 1.35 -34.16 -26.60
N GLU A 228 0.32 -33.32 -26.71
CA GLU A 228 -0.65 -33.38 -27.78
C GLU A 228 -0.25 -32.40 -28.88
N ARG A 229 -0.28 -32.90 -30.12
CA ARG A 229 0.13 -32.15 -31.30
C ARG A 229 -0.93 -32.29 -32.39
N GLU A 230 -1.47 -31.17 -32.84
CA GLU A 230 -2.30 -31.12 -34.03
C GLU A 230 -1.44 -31.21 -35.30
N LEU A 231 -2.07 -31.55 -36.44
CA LEU A 231 -1.37 -31.87 -37.69
C LEU A 231 -0.46 -30.74 -38.22
N PHE A 232 -0.63 -29.51 -37.72
CA PHE A 232 0.10 -28.31 -38.13
C PHE A 232 0.84 -27.60 -36.99
N ASP A 233 0.87 -28.17 -35.78
CA ASP A 233 1.58 -27.57 -34.65
C ASP A 233 3.10 -27.67 -34.84
N ASP A 234 3.81 -26.64 -34.39
CA ASP A 234 5.26 -26.58 -34.18
C ASP A 234 5.61 -26.70 -32.68
N ASP A 235 6.90 -26.64 -32.35
CA ASP A 235 7.37 -26.82 -30.97
C ASP A 235 6.88 -25.71 -30.01
N ASP A 236 6.53 -24.52 -30.51
CA ASP A 236 6.01 -23.42 -29.69
C ASP A 236 4.48 -23.51 -29.48
N SER A 237 3.77 -24.15 -30.42
CA SER A 237 2.31 -24.27 -30.43
C SER A 237 1.77 -25.61 -29.92
N GLU A 238 2.61 -26.63 -29.73
CA GLU A 238 2.17 -27.91 -29.15
C GLU A 238 1.66 -27.78 -27.71
N SER A 239 0.77 -28.68 -27.32
CA SER A 239 0.08 -28.65 -26.03
C SER A 239 0.67 -29.69 -25.07
N TRP A 240 1.26 -29.23 -23.98
CA TRP A 240 1.80 -30.05 -22.90
C TRP A 240 0.70 -30.28 -21.86
N VAL A 241 0.32 -31.54 -21.66
CA VAL A 241 -0.91 -31.92 -20.96
C VAL A 241 -0.70 -31.99 -19.44
N ASP A 242 0.41 -32.55 -19.01
CA ASP A 242 0.70 -32.82 -17.59
C ASP A 242 1.38 -31.60 -16.95
N VAL A 243 0.58 -30.58 -16.59
CA VAL A 243 1.06 -29.29 -16.07
C VAL A 243 1.79 -29.42 -14.73
N ALA A 244 1.38 -30.32 -13.83
CA ALA A 244 2.06 -30.50 -12.54
C ALA A 244 3.44 -31.14 -12.72
N LEU A 245 3.58 -32.07 -13.67
CA LEU A 245 4.89 -32.62 -14.00
C LEU A 245 5.81 -31.52 -14.56
N LEU A 246 5.27 -30.67 -15.42
CA LEU A 246 6.00 -29.52 -15.95
C LEU A 246 6.45 -28.54 -14.84
N GLU A 247 5.55 -28.17 -13.92
CA GLU A 247 5.88 -27.31 -12.78
C GLU A 247 6.93 -27.95 -11.85
N THR A 248 6.85 -29.26 -11.63
CA THR A 248 7.83 -30.01 -10.84
C THR A 248 9.22 -29.92 -11.47
N LEU A 249 9.34 -30.30 -12.74
CA LEU A 249 10.61 -30.27 -13.47
C LEU A 249 11.20 -28.85 -13.58
N ALA A 250 10.34 -27.85 -13.80
CA ALA A 250 10.76 -26.46 -13.88
C ALA A 250 11.30 -25.97 -12.52
N SER A 251 10.63 -26.34 -11.42
CA SER A 251 11.07 -25.98 -10.07
C SER A 251 12.40 -26.64 -9.73
N GLU A 252 12.57 -27.93 -10.03
CA GLU A 252 13.82 -28.66 -9.82
C GLU A 252 14.99 -28.03 -10.58
N GLU A 253 14.78 -27.66 -11.84
CA GLU A 253 15.80 -26.99 -12.67
C GLU A 253 16.14 -25.59 -12.14
N MET A 254 15.15 -24.81 -11.71
CA MET A 254 15.39 -23.51 -11.07
C MET A 254 16.16 -23.66 -9.75
N GLU A 255 15.84 -24.67 -8.93
CA GLU A 255 16.52 -24.90 -7.67
C GLU A 255 17.97 -25.35 -7.86
N ARG A 256 18.22 -26.18 -8.89
CA ARG A 256 19.58 -26.57 -9.30
C ARG A 256 20.39 -25.35 -9.72
N ARG A 257 19.82 -24.45 -10.53
CA ARG A 257 20.48 -23.20 -10.97
C ARG A 257 20.69 -22.22 -9.81
N ALA A 258 19.71 -22.07 -8.92
CA ALA A 258 19.83 -21.24 -7.74
C ALA A 258 21.01 -21.68 -6.85
N LYS A 259 21.15 -22.99 -6.60
CA LYS A 259 22.29 -23.53 -5.84
C LYS A 259 23.64 -23.26 -6.53
N ALA A 260 23.71 -23.42 -7.85
CA ALA A 260 24.92 -23.13 -8.62
C ALA A 260 25.30 -21.64 -8.55
N LEU A 261 24.32 -20.75 -8.74
CA LEU A 261 24.51 -19.30 -8.69
C LEU A 261 24.88 -18.80 -7.28
N ALA A 262 24.28 -19.37 -6.23
CA ALA A 262 24.66 -19.05 -4.86
C ALA A 262 26.14 -19.35 -4.60
N ALA A 263 26.62 -20.52 -5.06
CA ALA A 263 28.01 -20.92 -4.92
C ALA A 263 28.97 -20.06 -5.77
N GLU A 264 28.59 -19.72 -7.00
CA GLU A 264 29.40 -18.88 -7.91
C GLU A 264 29.54 -17.44 -7.40
N GLN A 265 28.45 -16.87 -6.88
CA GLN A 265 28.40 -15.48 -6.39
C GLN A 265 28.85 -15.32 -4.94
N GLY A 266 29.03 -16.42 -4.21
CA GLY A 266 29.40 -16.44 -2.79
C GLY A 266 28.29 -15.94 -1.87
N LEU A 267 27.03 -16.17 -2.24
CA LEU A 267 25.84 -15.77 -1.48
C LEU A 267 25.43 -16.85 -0.47
N ALA A 268 24.81 -16.44 0.64
CA ALA A 268 24.23 -17.36 1.63
C ALA A 268 23.17 -18.28 1.00
N TRP A 269 22.32 -17.71 0.15
CA TRP A 269 21.23 -18.40 -0.50
C TRP A 269 20.78 -17.69 -1.79
N VAL A 270 20.15 -18.44 -2.68
CA VAL A 270 19.39 -17.89 -3.81
C VAL A 270 18.04 -18.60 -3.80
N LYS A 271 16.93 -17.85 -3.77
CA LYS A 271 15.57 -18.41 -3.75
C LYS A 271 14.96 -18.36 -5.15
N PRO A 272 14.63 -19.51 -5.76
CA PRO A 272 13.99 -19.54 -7.07
C PRO A 272 12.49 -19.24 -7.01
N THR A 273 11.96 -18.67 -8.09
CA THR A 273 10.52 -18.59 -8.38
C THR A 273 10.27 -18.85 -9.86
N LEU A 274 9.14 -19.50 -10.17
CA LEU A 274 8.68 -19.68 -11.56
C LEU A 274 7.97 -18.43 -12.11
N ASP A 275 7.70 -17.44 -11.26
CA ASP A 275 7.15 -16.17 -11.68
C ASP A 275 8.22 -15.28 -12.31
N ALA A 276 7.78 -14.35 -13.17
CA ALA A 276 8.66 -13.37 -13.80
C ALA A 276 9.19 -12.30 -12.84
N TYR A 277 8.70 -12.27 -11.60
CA TYR A 277 9.11 -11.31 -10.58
C TYR A 277 9.02 -11.93 -9.17
N ALA A 278 9.75 -11.36 -8.22
CA ALA A 278 9.63 -11.72 -6.81
C ALA A 278 8.27 -11.24 -6.24
N SER A 279 7.40 -12.17 -5.86
CA SER A 279 6.13 -11.85 -5.23
C SER A 279 6.33 -11.25 -3.83
N HIS A 280 5.33 -10.53 -3.32
CA HIS A 280 5.37 -9.95 -1.97
C HIS A 280 5.63 -11.03 -0.91
N ASP A 281 4.93 -12.15 -0.99
CA ASP A 281 5.04 -13.28 -0.06
C ASP A 281 6.46 -13.88 -0.04
N LEU A 282 7.16 -13.88 -1.18
CA LEU A 282 8.53 -14.40 -1.27
C LEU A 282 9.57 -13.49 -0.60
N VAL A 283 9.29 -12.19 -0.56
CA VAL A 283 10.17 -11.18 0.05
C VAL A 283 9.70 -10.74 1.44
N GLU A 284 8.55 -11.24 1.90
CA GLU A 284 8.02 -10.99 3.22
C GLU A 284 9.01 -11.51 4.29
N GLY A 285 9.33 -10.67 5.27
CA GLY A 285 10.31 -11.00 6.31
C GLY A 285 11.78 -10.84 5.89
N LEU A 286 12.08 -10.47 4.63
CA LEU A 286 13.43 -10.15 4.19
C LEU A 286 13.72 -8.64 4.30
N ILE A 287 14.99 -8.28 4.47
CA ILE A 287 15.44 -6.88 4.49
C ILE A 287 16.25 -6.61 3.23
N ARG A 288 15.87 -5.60 2.45
CA ARG A 288 16.65 -5.18 1.27
C ARG A 288 17.99 -4.60 1.73
N LEU A 289 19.09 -5.14 1.21
CA LEU A 289 20.43 -4.65 1.46
C LEU A 289 20.80 -3.56 0.44
N PRO A 290 21.45 -2.46 0.88
CA PRO A 290 21.94 -1.44 -0.05
C PRO A 290 23.08 -2.03 -0.88
N ALA A 291 22.93 -1.98 -2.20
CA ALA A 291 23.98 -2.33 -3.15
C ALA A 291 23.96 -1.28 -4.26
N GLU A 292 25.10 -0.62 -4.45
CA GLU A 292 25.27 0.39 -5.49
C GLU A 292 25.86 -0.27 -6.74
N PRO A 293 25.51 0.20 -7.95
CA PRO A 293 26.20 -0.21 -9.17
C PRO A 293 27.70 0.08 -9.05
N ALA A 294 28.54 -0.86 -9.48
CA ALA A 294 29.98 -0.61 -9.54
C ALA A 294 30.28 0.62 -10.43
N PRO A 295 31.24 1.47 -10.05
CA PRO A 295 31.63 2.59 -10.88
C PRO A 295 32.15 2.08 -12.24
N LEU A 296 31.84 2.82 -13.31
CA LEU A 296 32.35 2.53 -14.64
C LEU A 296 33.88 2.61 -14.63
N THR A 297 34.52 1.66 -15.29
CA THR A 297 35.98 1.65 -15.43
C THR A 297 36.44 2.73 -16.41
N ASP A 298 37.70 3.16 -16.30
CA ASP A 298 38.28 4.16 -17.23
C ASP A 298 38.16 3.73 -18.71
N ALA A 299 38.21 2.42 -18.98
CA ALA A 299 38.04 1.87 -20.32
C ALA A 299 36.59 1.96 -20.81
N GLU A 300 35.61 1.80 -19.92
CA GLU A 300 34.19 1.92 -20.24
C GLU A 300 33.78 3.38 -20.41
N LEU A 301 34.34 4.28 -19.61
CA LEU A 301 34.18 5.73 -19.79
C LEU A 301 34.76 6.16 -21.14
N ALA A 302 35.97 5.71 -21.49
CA ALA A 302 36.56 5.99 -22.80
C ALA A 302 35.71 5.41 -23.95
N ARG A 303 35.10 4.23 -23.76
CA ARG A 303 34.20 3.64 -24.76
C ARG A 303 32.90 4.43 -24.91
N LEU A 304 32.33 4.94 -23.82
CA LEU A 304 31.18 5.84 -23.86
C LEU A 304 31.52 7.14 -24.58
N ASP A 305 32.70 7.71 -24.34
CA ASP A 305 33.16 8.92 -25.05
C ASP A 305 33.31 8.66 -26.56
N GLU A 306 33.82 7.49 -26.96
CA GLU A 306 33.88 7.07 -28.37
C GLU A 306 32.49 6.90 -28.99
N LEU A 307 31.56 6.30 -28.24
CA LEU A 307 30.19 6.06 -28.68
C LEU A 307 29.40 7.37 -28.78
N ASP A 308 29.58 8.31 -27.85
CA ASP A 308 28.97 9.64 -27.90
C ASP A 308 29.49 10.43 -29.11
N ALA A 309 30.80 10.37 -29.40
CA ALA A 309 31.37 10.98 -30.61
C ALA A 309 30.82 10.34 -31.90
N SER A 310 30.66 9.01 -31.92
CA SER A 310 30.07 8.29 -33.06
C SER A 310 28.57 8.60 -33.22
N TYR A 311 27.84 8.80 -32.12
CA TYR A 311 26.44 9.21 -32.14
C TYR A 311 26.30 10.59 -32.79
N ASP A 312 27.13 11.56 -32.39
CA ASP A 312 27.11 12.92 -32.95
C ASP A 312 27.39 12.92 -34.46
N GLU A 313 28.34 12.10 -34.93
CA GLU A 313 28.63 11.95 -36.35
C GLU A 313 27.44 11.38 -37.14
N HIS A 314 26.74 10.39 -36.59
CA HIS A 314 25.58 9.79 -37.25
C HIS A 314 24.31 10.63 -37.14
N ALA A 315 24.13 11.37 -36.04
CA ALA A 315 23.03 12.32 -35.87
C ALA A 315 23.13 13.46 -36.90
N ALA A 316 24.34 13.94 -37.20
CA ALA A 316 24.57 14.94 -38.23
C ALA A 316 24.13 14.48 -39.63
N ILE A 317 24.17 13.17 -39.93
CA ILE A 317 23.68 12.60 -41.20
C ILE A 317 22.14 12.65 -41.26
N LEU A 318 21.46 12.46 -40.13
CA LEU A 318 19.99 12.55 -40.04
C LEU A 318 19.49 14.00 -40.11
N GLU A 319 20.27 14.95 -39.63
CA GLU A 319 19.96 16.38 -39.67
C GLU A 319 20.24 17.04 -41.04
N ASP A 320 21.06 16.41 -41.88
CA ASP A 320 21.36 16.88 -43.23
C ASP A 320 20.22 16.53 -44.20
N GLU A 321 19.47 17.55 -44.64
CA GLU A 321 18.35 17.43 -45.58
C GLU A 321 18.78 16.91 -46.97
N ASP A 322 20.09 16.97 -47.30
CA ASP A 322 20.65 16.48 -48.57
C ASP A 322 21.15 15.01 -48.49
N SER A 323 21.02 14.36 -47.33
CA SER A 323 21.40 12.95 -47.14
C SER A 323 20.53 11.98 -47.95
N ALA A 324 21.16 10.93 -48.49
CA ALA A 324 20.45 9.86 -49.19
C ALA A 324 19.65 8.96 -48.22
N GLU A 325 18.47 8.47 -48.62
CA GLU A 325 17.62 7.59 -47.79
C GLU A 325 18.37 6.34 -47.24
N GLU A 326 19.29 5.76 -48.03
CA GLU A 326 20.10 4.63 -47.59
C GLU A 326 21.12 5.02 -46.51
N ALA A 327 21.65 6.24 -46.55
CA ALA A 327 22.54 6.77 -45.53
C ALA A 327 21.79 7.12 -44.23
N ILE A 328 20.56 7.63 -44.35
CA ILE A 328 19.66 7.88 -43.22
C ILE A 328 19.32 6.57 -42.51
N ALA A 329 18.87 5.55 -43.24
CA ALA A 329 18.54 4.24 -42.65
C ALA A 329 19.76 3.55 -41.99
N ALA A 330 20.96 3.69 -42.58
CA ALA A 330 22.19 3.18 -41.98
C ALA A 330 22.60 3.96 -40.71
N ALA A 331 22.41 5.28 -40.70
CA ALA A 331 22.68 6.11 -39.52
C ALA A 331 21.69 5.81 -38.38
N GLU A 332 20.39 5.65 -38.66
CA GLU A 332 19.37 5.23 -37.69
C GLU A 332 19.72 3.87 -37.06
N ALA A 333 20.06 2.86 -37.87
CA ALA A 333 20.44 1.54 -37.37
C ALA A 333 21.72 1.57 -36.52
N THR A 334 22.66 2.46 -36.86
CA THR A 334 23.90 2.62 -36.11
C THR A 334 23.66 3.34 -34.79
N ILE A 335 22.82 4.39 -34.78
CA ILE A 335 22.40 5.08 -33.56
C ILE A 335 21.67 4.12 -32.61
N GLU A 336 20.75 3.29 -33.12
CA GLU A 336 20.07 2.28 -32.29
C GLU A 336 21.08 1.30 -31.66
N ALA A 337 22.12 0.90 -32.42
CA ALA A 337 23.18 0.04 -31.92
C ALA A 337 24.06 0.74 -30.86
N ILE A 338 24.40 2.01 -31.07
CA ILE A 338 25.16 2.84 -30.13
C ILE A 338 24.38 3.02 -28.83
N GLU A 339 23.10 3.39 -28.92
CA GLU A 339 22.24 3.56 -27.75
C GLU A 339 22.14 2.26 -26.93
N ARG A 340 22.02 1.12 -27.60
CA ARG A 340 22.01 -0.20 -26.96
C ARG A 340 23.34 -0.50 -26.27
N GLU A 341 24.48 -0.26 -26.91
CA GLU A 341 25.80 -0.46 -26.31
C GLU A 341 26.04 0.49 -25.12
N CYS A 342 25.64 1.76 -25.24
CA CYS A 342 25.69 2.72 -24.14
C CYS A 342 24.82 2.29 -22.95
N GLN A 343 23.63 1.77 -23.22
CA GLN A 343 22.74 1.22 -22.20
C GLN A 343 23.37 0.00 -21.51
N ASP A 344 23.97 -0.91 -22.28
CA ASP A 344 24.63 -2.12 -21.74
C ASP A 344 25.84 -1.77 -20.87
N ILE A 345 26.65 -0.78 -21.26
CA ILE A 345 27.80 -0.30 -20.47
C ILE A 345 27.30 0.33 -19.15
N ARG A 346 26.22 1.12 -19.19
CA ARG A 346 25.67 1.84 -18.03
C ARG A 346 24.84 0.94 -17.11
N ALA A 347 24.28 -0.16 -17.61
CA ALA A 347 23.45 -1.11 -16.86
C ALA A 347 24.30 -2.06 -15.98
N LYS A 348 25.23 -1.51 -15.19
CA LYS A 348 26.05 -2.28 -14.26
C LYS A 348 25.16 -2.95 -13.20
N PRO A 349 25.28 -4.27 -12.99
CA PRO A 349 24.59 -4.92 -11.89
C PRO A 349 25.06 -4.30 -10.56
N PRO A 350 24.16 -4.15 -9.58
CA PRO A 350 24.56 -3.69 -8.25
C PRO A 350 25.55 -4.67 -7.63
N GLU A 351 26.62 -4.15 -7.04
CA GLU A 351 27.63 -4.97 -6.36
C GLU A 351 27.48 -4.81 -4.85
N LEU A 352 27.29 -5.94 -4.17
CA LEU A 352 27.27 -5.98 -2.71
C LEU A 352 28.71 -6.13 -2.18
N ALA A 353 29.05 -5.36 -1.13
CA ALA A 353 30.35 -5.44 -0.47
C ALA A 353 30.67 -6.90 -0.06
N PRO A 354 31.94 -7.37 -0.23
CA PRO A 354 32.31 -8.77 0.01
C PRO A 354 31.96 -9.28 1.41
N GLU A 355 31.98 -8.39 2.41
CA GLU A 355 31.68 -8.69 3.81
C GLU A 355 30.21 -9.05 4.05
N LEU A 356 29.30 -8.61 3.18
CA LEU A 356 27.85 -8.84 3.30
C LEU A 356 27.38 -10.05 2.49
N LYS A 357 28.19 -10.53 1.54
CA LYS A 357 27.81 -11.64 0.65
C LYS A 357 27.52 -12.93 1.42
N ALA A 358 28.25 -13.17 2.50
CA ALA A 358 28.11 -14.36 3.34
C ALA A 358 26.75 -14.47 4.04
N ASP A 359 26.03 -13.35 4.22
CA ASP A 359 24.73 -13.27 4.90
C ASP A 359 23.60 -12.83 3.95
N ALA A 360 23.92 -12.55 2.69
CA ALA A 360 22.99 -12.05 1.69
C ALA A 360 22.48 -13.14 0.77
N GLY A 361 21.28 -12.93 0.24
CA GLY A 361 20.71 -13.73 -0.82
C GLY A 361 19.98 -12.91 -1.87
N MET A 362 19.61 -13.59 -2.95
CA MET A 362 18.94 -13.00 -4.10
C MET A 362 17.77 -13.89 -4.55
N ILE A 363 16.87 -13.32 -5.34
CA ILE A 363 15.77 -14.05 -5.97
C ILE A 363 16.12 -14.38 -7.42
N LEU A 364 15.96 -15.64 -7.81
CA LEU A 364 16.08 -16.11 -9.19
C LEU A 364 14.67 -16.23 -9.78
N ALA A 365 14.32 -15.35 -10.71
CA ALA A 365 13.02 -15.33 -11.39
C ALA A 365 13.11 -15.96 -12.78
N LEU A 366 12.00 -16.46 -13.31
CA LEU A 366 11.93 -17.03 -14.66
C LEU A 366 11.35 -15.99 -15.63
N SER A 367 12.16 -15.46 -16.55
CA SER A 367 11.66 -14.51 -17.55
C SER A 367 10.75 -15.19 -18.57
N ARG A 368 9.98 -14.38 -19.31
CA ARG A 368 8.95 -14.85 -20.25
C ARG A 368 9.48 -15.71 -21.40
N ASP A 369 10.76 -15.60 -21.71
CA ASP A 369 11.48 -16.40 -22.69
C ASP A 369 11.94 -17.77 -22.15
N GLY A 370 11.75 -18.04 -20.85
CA GLY A 370 12.21 -19.26 -20.18
C GLY A 370 13.63 -19.17 -19.63
N THR A 371 14.23 -17.98 -19.62
CA THR A 371 15.57 -17.75 -19.07
C THR A 371 15.50 -17.45 -17.55
N PRO A 372 16.28 -18.14 -16.71
CA PRO A 372 16.40 -17.78 -15.30
C PRO A 372 17.26 -16.52 -15.14
N VAL A 373 16.72 -15.50 -14.47
CA VAL A 373 17.35 -14.19 -14.28
C VAL A 373 17.41 -13.86 -12.79
N LEU A 374 18.60 -13.56 -12.30
CA LEU A 374 18.77 -13.03 -10.94
C LEU A 374 18.23 -11.60 -10.88
N GLN A 375 17.34 -11.32 -9.95
CA GLN A 375 16.86 -9.97 -9.73
C GLN A 375 17.99 -9.10 -9.16
N PRO A 376 18.13 -7.84 -9.59
CA PRO A 376 19.22 -6.94 -9.16
C PRO A 376 18.94 -6.35 -7.77
N VAL A 377 18.58 -7.21 -6.80
CA VAL A 377 18.25 -6.83 -5.43
C VAL A 377 18.83 -7.88 -4.48
N PHE A 378 19.60 -7.42 -3.49
CA PHE A 378 20.10 -8.25 -2.42
C PHE A 378 19.19 -8.16 -1.20
N TYR A 379 19.03 -9.29 -0.52
CA TYR A 379 18.19 -9.45 0.66
C TYR A 379 19.02 -10.07 1.79
N GLY A 380 18.86 -9.57 3.01
CA GLY A 380 19.26 -10.24 4.23
C GLY A 380 18.05 -10.94 4.87
N GLU A 381 18.28 -12.07 5.52
CA GLU A 381 17.26 -12.65 6.39
C GLU A 381 17.14 -11.79 7.64
N ARG A 382 15.90 -11.46 8.01
CA ARG A 382 15.63 -10.84 9.30
C ARG A 382 15.80 -11.93 10.34
N ASP A 383 16.67 -11.72 11.33
CA ASP A 383 16.70 -12.58 12.53
C ASP A 383 15.33 -12.53 13.21
N ILE A 384 14.45 -13.43 12.79
CA ILE A 384 13.26 -13.82 13.51
C ILE A 384 13.69 -15.08 14.22
N GLU A 385 14.14 -14.93 15.47
CA GLU A 385 14.24 -16.07 16.37
C GLU A 385 12.86 -16.75 16.42
N VAL A 386 12.71 -17.83 15.66
CA VAL A 386 11.58 -18.73 15.77
C VAL A 386 11.59 -19.24 17.19
N VAL A 387 10.54 -18.91 17.94
CA VAL A 387 10.34 -19.34 19.32
C VAL A 387 10.09 -20.85 19.30
N GLY A 388 11.18 -21.61 19.44
CA GLY A 388 11.15 -22.95 20.01
C GLY A 388 10.86 -22.85 21.50
N ASP A 389 9.92 -23.67 21.96
CA ASP A 389 9.55 -23.77 23.36
C ASP A 389 10.78 -24.21 24.19
N ASP A 390 11.00 -23.52 25.32
CA ASP A 390 12.00 -23.79 26.37
C ASP A 390 13.49 -23.49 26.13
N ASP A 391 13.85 -22.37 25.49
CA ASP A 391 15.20 -21.81 25.65
C ASP A 391 15.32 -20.90 26.89
N VAL A 392 16.32 -21.23 27.71
CA VAL A 392 16.68 -20.53 28.94
C VAL A 392 17.72 -19.47 28.60
N VAL A 393 17.39 -18.19 28.85
CA VAL A 393 18.24 -17.05 28.47
C VAL A 393 19.14 -16.64 29.64
N GLU A 394 20.46 -16.67 29.44
CA GLU A 394 21.44 -16.17 30.41
C GLU A 394 21.51 -14.64 30.37
N VAL A 395 21.25 -13.98 31.50
CA VAL A 395 21.36 -12.53 31.63
C VAL A 395 22.83 -12.13 31.79
N VAL A 396 23.44 -11.60 30.72
CA VAL A 396 24.81 -11.05 30.76
C VAL A 396 24.79 -9.69 31.49
N ALA A 397 25.57 -9.56 32.56
CA ALA A 397 25.74 -8.29 33.27
C ALA A 397 26.75 -7.38 32.56
N SER A 398 26.54 -6.07 32.63
CA SER A 398 27.53 -5.08 32.21
C SER A 398 28.85 -5.25 32.98
N VAL A 399 29.95 -4.93 32.31
CA VAL A 399 31.33 -5.09 32.78
C VAL A 399 31.50 -4.44 34.16
N GLY A 400 31.70 -5.26 35.21
CA GLY A 400 32.02 -4.79 36.56
C GLY A 400 31.37 -5.50 37.76
N SER A 401 30.51 -6.51 37.57
CA SER A 401 29.86 -7.24 38.68
C SER A 401 30.56 -8.57 38.98
N ASP A 402 31.37 -8.62 40.03
CA ASP A 402 31.98 -9.83 40.57
C ASP A 402 30.93 -10.92 40.95
N GLY A 403 31.11 -12.12 40.41
CA GLY A 403 31.11 -13.35 41.23
C GLY A 403 29.80 -13.95 41.75
N LYS A 404 28.64 -13.83 41.09
CA LYS A 404 27.50 -14.76 41.32
C LYS A 404 26.89 -15.23 40.01
N ARG A 405 26.90 -16.56 39.77
CA ARG A 405 26.05 -17.19 38.73
C ARG A 405 24.61 -16.75 38.98
N ARG A 406 24.06 -15.94 38.07
CA ARG A 406 22.69 -15.42 38.18
C ARG A 406 21.70 -16.45 37.63
N ALA A 407 20.50 -16.43 38.19
CA ALA A 407 19.40 -17.29 37.78
C ALA A 407 19.08 -17.03 36.30
N ALA A 408 18.98 -18.11 35.54
CA ALA A 408 18.59 -18.05 34.16
C ALA A 408 17.08 -17.78 34.06
N LEU A 409 16.68 -16.84 33.19
CA LEU A 409 15.29 -16.47 33.01
C LEU A 409 14.71 -17.28 31.84
N SER A 410 13.43 -17.65 31.91
CA SER A 410 12.76 -18.22 30.74
C SER A 410 12.63 -17.15 29.65
N LYS A 411 12.72 -17.55 28.37
CA LYS A 411 12.55 -16.64 27.22
C LYS A 411 11.26 -15.82 27.31
N ARG A 412 10.14 -16.47 27.65
CA ARG A 412 8.85 -15.79 27.87
C ARG A 412 8.94 -14.67 28.92
N LEU A 413 9.59 -14.93 30.06
CA LEU A 413 9.75 -13.92 31.10
C LEU A 413 10.66 -12.77 30.64
N VAL A 414 11.69 -13.07 29.85
CA VAL A 414 12.55 -12.03 29.24
C VAL A 414 11.74 -11.12 28.33
N ASP A 415 10.90 -11.69 27.46
CA ASP A 415 10.05 -10.91 26.54
C ASP A 415 9.00 -10.07 27.29
N GLU A 416 8.34 -10.65 28.30
CA GLU A 416 7.40 -9.94 29.17
C GLU A 416 8.07 -8.75 29.88
N LEU A 417 9.28 -8.95 30.43
CA LEU A 417 10.06 -7.88 31.05
C LEU A 417 10.52 -6.82 30.04
N ALA A 418 10.87 -7.21 28.82
CA ALA A 418 11.26 -6.29 27.77
C ALA A 418 10.09 -5.38 27.37
N MET A 419 8.88 -5.91 27.23
CA MET A 419 7.67 -5.12 26.96
C MET A 419 7.35 -4.16 28.10
N GLN A 420 7.36 -4.64 29.35
CA GLN A 420 7.11 -3.79 30.52
C GLN A 420 8.14 -2.66 30.63
N ARG A 421 9.43 -2.96 30.39
CA ARG A 421 10.48 -1.94 30.38
C ARG A 421 10.26 -0.91 29.27
N ARG A 422 9.85 -1.33 28.08
CA ARG A 422 9.46 -0.40 26.99
C ARG A 422 8.31 0.49 27.43
N ASP A 423 7.28 -0.05 28.06
CA ASP A 423 6.09 0.70 28.46
C ASP A 423 6.40 1.76 29.52
N VAL A 424 7.28 1.44 30.47
CA VAL A 424 7.79 2.42 31.43
C VAL A 424 8.54 3.56 30.73
N LEU A 425 9.38 3.25 29.72
CA LEU A 425 10.06 4.28 28.93
C LEU A 425 9.05 5.12 28.12
N ALA A 426 8.10 4.47 27.46
CA ALA A 426 7.07 5.11 26.65
C ALA A 426 6.22 6.09 27.48
N LEU A 427 5.86 5.73 28.71
CA LEU A 427 5.16 6.61 29.65
C LEU A 427 5.93 7.92 29.89
N HIS A 428 7.24 7.83 30.12
CA HIS A 428 8.07 9.01 30.42
C HIS A 428 8.31 9.86 29.16
N VAL A 429 8.52 9.22 28.00
CA VAL A 429 8.61 9.94 26.72
C VAL A 429 7.31 10.69 26.45
N ALA A 430 6.16 10.02 26.55
CA ALA A 430 4.85 10.65 26.33
C ALA A 430 4.53 11.78 27.33
N SER A 431 5.12 11.72 28.53
CA SER A 431 4.94 12.75 29.57
C SER A 431 5.86 13.97 29.38
N ASP A 432 6.85 13.90 28.49
CA ASP A 432 7.77 14.99 28.17
C ASP A 432 7.73 15.32 26.66
N PRO A 433 6.89 16.30 26.26
CA PRO A 433 6.78 16.70 24.85
C PRO A 433 8.08 17.23 24.25
N GLY A 434 8.93 17.88 25.05
CA GLY A 434 10.22 18.41 24.59
C GLY A 434 11.19 17.29 24.26
N LEU A 435 11.31 16.31 25.15
CA LEU A 435 12.09 15.10 24.89
C LEU A 435 11.51 14.30 23.72
N SER A 436 10.20 14.20 23.61
CA SER A 436 9.53 13.54 22.47
C SER A 436 9.90 14.19 21.14
N LEU A 437 9.91 15.53 21.10
CA LEU A 437 10.31 16.29 19.91
C LEU A 437 11.79 16.06 19.59
N ASP A 438 12.68 16.14 20.59
CA ASP A 438 14.11 15.86 20.42
C ASP A 438 14.34 14.44 19.86
N ILE A 439 13.66 13.43 20.40
CA ILE A 439 13.74 12.04 19.94
C ILE A 439 13.26 11.91 18.50
N MET A 440 12.13 12.54 18.15
CA MET A 440 11.59 12.50 16.80
C MET A 440 12.56 13.12 15.80
N VAL A 441 13.03 14.34 16.06
CA VAL A 441 13.93 15.05 15.14
C VAL A 441 15.26 14.30 15.01
N PHE A 442 15.85 13.86 16.11
CA PHE A 442 17.08 13.07 16.09
C PHE A 442 16.93 11.78 15.29
N THR A 443 15.87 11.00 15.57
CA THR A 443 15.62 9.73 14.87
C THR A 443 15.53 9.93 13.36
N LEU A 444 14.84 10.99 12.93
CA LEU A 444 14.72 11.31 11.52
C LEU A 444 16.06 11.79 10.95
N ALA A 445 16.78 12.67 11.65
CA ALA A 445 18.05 13.25 11.20
C ALA A 445 19.22 12.24 11.14
N ASP A 446 19.21 11.22 12.01
CA ASP A 446 20.28 10.23 12.18
C ASP A 446 20.14 9.02 11.25
N VAL A 447 19.10 8.98 10.40
CA VAL A 447 18.78 7.80 9.58
C VAL A 447 19.93 7.36 8.67
N ASP A 448 20.75 8.29 8.21
CA ASP A 448 21.89 8.05 7.31
C ASP A 448 23.16 7.60 8.04
N THR A 449 23.21 7.69 9.37
CA THR A 449 24.35 7.26 10.19
C THR A 449 24.08 5.95 10.95
N HIS A 450 22.86 5.42 10.80
CA HIS A 450 22.43 4.23 11.51
C HIS A 450 23.19 3.00 11.02
N ASP A 451 23.92 2.34 11.92
CA ASP A 451 24.54 1.05 11.64
C ASP A 451 23.45 0.02 11.37
N TRP A 452 23.40 -0.52 10.15
CA TRP A 452 22.41 -1.50 9.73
C TRP A 452 22.41 -2.76 10.61
N ARG A 453 23.54 -3.05 11.30
CA ARG A 453 23.67 -4.15 12.27
C ARG A 453 22.99 -3.85 13.61
N SER A 454 22.68 -2.59 13.90
CA SER A 454 22.08 -2.15 15.16
C SER A 454 20.56 -2.16 15.11
N ARG A 455 19.91 -2.75 16.12
CA ARG A 455 18.45 -2.75 16.24
C ARG A 455 17.92 -1.32 16.43
N ALA A 456 17.00 -0.89 15.56
CA ALA A 456 16.37 0.42 15.68
C ALA A 456 15.58 0.53 17.00
N ALA A 457 15.74 1.67 17.69
CA ALA A 457 15.05 1.94 18.96
C ALA A 457 13.57 2.32 18.77
N THR A 458 13.17 2.73 17.57
CA THR A 458 11.81 3.20 17.24
C THR A 458 11.43 2.85 15.80
N THR A 459 10.12 2.77 15.55
CA THR A 459 9.51 2.54 14.24
C THR A 459 9.31 3.82 13.43
N LEU A 460 9.59 5.00 14.00
CA LEU A 460 9.54 6.26 13.26
C LEU A 460 10.50 6.24 12.07
N ARG A 461 10.02 6.70 10.92
CA ARG A 461 10.74 6.77 9.64
C ARG A 461 10.35 8.07 8.92
N GLY A 462 11.28 8.61 8.13
CA GLY A 462 11.08 9.82 7.32
C GLY A 462 12.24 10.01 6.36
N GLY A 463 12.37 9.05 5.44
CA GLY A 463 13.33 9.12 4.33
C GLY A 463 12.83 10.04 3.21
N VAL A 464 13.71 10.34 2.26
CA VAL A 464 13.37 11.10 1.06
C VAL A 464 12.51 10.21 0.15
N PRO A 465 11.30 10.65 -0.25
CA PRO A 465 10.45 9.89 -1.16
C PRO A 465 11.14 9.65 -2.52
N ALA A 466 10.81 8.53 -3.16
CA ALA A 466 11.27 8.28 -4.52
C ALA A 466 10.58 9.24 -5.49
N GLY A 467 11.35 10.01 -6.25
CA GLY A 467 10.82 10.89 -7.27
C GLY A 467 10.10 10.10 -8.39
N PRO A 468 9.03 10.63 -9.00
CA PRO A 468 8.36 10.00 -10.15
C PRO A 468 9.26 9.79 -11.37
N ILE A 469 10.38 10.52 -11.43
CA ILE A 469 11.39 10.42 -12.47
C ILE A 469 12.73 10.14 -11.79
N VAL A 470 13.32 8.99 -12.09
CA VAL A 470 14.62 8.58 -11.54
C VAL A 470 15.71 9.51 -12.06
N GLY A 471 16.54 10.06 -11.16
CA GLY A 471 17.65 10.93 -11.52
C GLY A 471 17.26 12.31 -12.06
N PHE A 472 16.01 12.74 -11.88
CA PHE A 472 15.59 14.08 -12.28
C PHE A 472 16.20 15.15 -11.35
N GLU A 473 16.94 16.08 -11.95
CA GLU A 473 17.44 17.27 -11.29
C GLU A 473 16.89 18.52 -11.96
N ALA A 474 16.20 19.36 -11.19
CA ALA A 474 15.72 20.65 -11.66
C ALA A 474 16.89 21.65 -11.74
N LYS A 475 17.64 21.60 -12.84
CA LYS A 475 18.75 22.53 -13.11
C LYS A 475 18.28 23.98 -13.00
N ASP A 476 19.06 24.78 -12.29
CA ASP A 476 18.84 26.22 -12.07
C ASP A 476 17.49 26.59 -11.41
N ALA A 477 16.83 25.65 -10.73
CA ALA A 477 15.60 25.93 -10.00
C ALA A 477 15.89 26.69 -8.69
N PRO A 478 15.33 27.90 -8.48
CA PRO A 478 15.55 28.69 -7.27
C PRO A 478 15.21 27.94 -5.97
N ALA A 479 14.13 27.15 -5.98
CA ALA A 479 13.70 26.37 -4.83
C ALA A 479 14.72 25.28 -4.45
N SER A 480 15.28 24.57 -5.44
CA SER A 480 16.31 23.55 -5.21
C SER A 480 17.59 24.14 -4.63
N ALA A 481 18.02 25.31 -5.14
CA ALA A 481 19.17 26.03 -4.60
C ALA A 481 18.93 26.48 -3.14
N SER A 482 17.76 27.06 -2.84
CA SER A 482 17.42 27.48 -1.47
C SER A 482 17.32 26.31 -0.48
N LEU A 483 16.84 25.14 -0.93
CA LEU A 483 16.84 23.92 -0.11
C LEU A 483 18.27 23.40 0.17
N ALA A 484 19.17 23.47 -0.82
CA ALA A 484 20.57 23.13 -0.64
C ALA A 484 21.28 24.08 0.34
N ASP A 485 20.97 25.38 0.28
CA ASP A 485 21.48 26.38 1.23
C ASP A 485 21.00 26.06 2.66
N LEU A 486 19.70 25.79 2.85
CA LEU A 486 19.16 25.37 4.14
C LEU A 486 19.84 24.11 4.67
N ARG A 487 20.09 23.12 3.82
CA ARG A 487 20.80 21.89 4.18
C ARG A 487 22.22 22.17 4.64
N SER A 488 22.96 23.00 3.91
CA SER A 488 24.35 23.34 4.22
C SER A 488 24.50 24.20 5.48
N GLY A 489 23.45 24.93 5.86
CA GLY A 489 23.38 25.74 7.08
C GLY A 489 23.11 24.96 8.37
N LEU A 490 22.87 23.64 8.31
CA LEU A 490 22.59 22.82 9.49
C LEU A 490 23.85 22.57 10.32
N ASP A 491 23.74 22.69 11.64
CA ASP A 491 24.81 22.28 12.56
C ASP A 491 24.88 20.75 12.63
N GLU A 492 25.95 20.18 12.07
CA GLU A 492 26.20 18.74 12.06
C GLU A 492 27.17 18.26 13.16
N SER A 493 27.59 19.14 14.07
CA SER A 493 28.61 18.80 15.09
C SER A 493 28.22 17.57 15.94
N TRP A 494 26.92 17.37 16.16
CA TRP A 494 26.35 16.23 16.88
C TRP A 494 26.61 14.86 16.23
N ARG A 495 26.90 14.82 14.91
CA ARG A 495 27.19 13.57 14.18
C ARG A 495 28.55 12.97 14.49
N SER A 496 29.43 13.72 15.17
CA SER A 496 30.75 13.22 15.57
C SER A 496 30.72 12.18 16.69
N GLY A 497 29.56 11.88 17.29
CA GLY A 497 29.41 10.84 18.30
C GLY A 497 29.57 9.41 17.73
N GLU A 498 30.30 8.57 18.44
CA GLU A 498 30.63 7.19 18.03
C GLU A 498 29.41 6.26 17.99
N ASP A 499 28.44 6.50 18.87
CA ASP A 499 27.21 5.70 18.99
C ASP A 499 25.96 6.58 19.06
N ALA A 500 24.78 5.98 18.87
CA ALA A 500 23.50 6.69 18.84
C ALA A 500 23.18 7.45 20.14
N SER A 501 23.59 6.92 21.30
CA SER A 501 23.39 7.61 22.59
C SER A 501 24.28 8.84 22.71
N SER A 502 25.54 8.72 22.27
CA SER A 502 26.50 9.84 22.23
C SER A 502 26.04 10.93 21.26
N ARG A 503 25.60 10.57 20.04
CA ARG A 503 25.03 11.52 19.07
C ARG A 503 23.76 12.18 19.58
N PHE A 504 22.84 11.44 20.18
CA PHE A 504 21.61 12.01 20.75
C PHE A 504 21.91 13.03 21.86
N LYS A 505 22.88 12.72 22.74
CA LYS A 505 23.32 13.65 23.78
C LYS A 505 23.87 14.94 23.19
N MET A 506 24.68 14.86 22.13
CA MET A 506 25.24 16.02 21.45
C MET A 506 24.16 16.80 20.70
N PHE A 507 23.20 16.11 20.08
CA PHE A 507 22.05 16.72 19.41
C PHE A 507 21.23 17.57 20.38
N ARG A 508 20.95 17.06 21.59
CA ARG A 508 20.27 17.80 22.64
C ARG A 508 21.08 18.98 23.21
N ALA A 509 22.39 18.98 22.99
CA ALA A 509 23.27 20.08 23.41
C ALA A 509 23.37 21.22 22.37
N LEU A 510 22.82 21.02 21.16
CA LEU A 510 22.70 22.09 20.16
C LEU A 510 21.83 23.23 20.69
N ALA A 511 21.96 24.42 20.10
CA ALA A 511 21.04 25.53 20.37
C ALA A 511 19.61 25.18 19.91
N ASP A 512 18.60 25.81 20.52
CA ASP A 512 17.19 25.59 20.20
C ASP A 512 16.90 25.92 18.72
N GLU A 513 17.53 26.97 18.20
CA GLU A 513 17.45 27.36 16.79
C GLU A 513 18.01 26.27 15.86
N SER A 514 19.10 25.61 16.26
CA SER A 514 19.70 24.53 15.47
C SER A 514 18.84 23.27 15.50
N ARG A 515 18.23 22.92 16.64
CA ARG A 515 17.28 21.80 16.72
C ARG A 515 16.01 22.10 15.92
N ALA A 516 15.52 23.34 15.94
CA ALA A 516 14.39 23.77 15.13
C ALA A 516 14.69 23.77 13.62
N ALA A 517 15.90 24.16 13.21
CA ALA A 517 16.34 24.07 11.82
C ALA A 517 16.36 22.60 11.35
N TRP A 518 16.86 21.69 12.18
CA TRP A 518 16.78 20.26 11.92
C TRP A 518 15.35 19.75 11.80
N LEU A 519 14.43 20.17 12.69
CA LEU A 519 13.01 19.83 12.59
C LEU A 519 12.43 20.25 11.24
N GLY A 520 12.65 21.51 10.83
CA GLY A 520 12.17 22.01 9.55
C GLY A 520 12.71 21.21 8.37
N PHE A 521 14.02 20.91 8.38
CA PHE A 521 14.66 20.14 7.32
C PHE A 521 14.14 18.69 7.24
N VAL A 522 14.05 17.98 8.36
CA VAL A 522 13.61 16.58 8.35
C VAL A 522 12.13 16.41 8.02
N VAL A 523 11.30 17.43 8.29
CA VAL A 523 9.89 17.44 7.86
C VAL A 523 9.78 17.81 6.38
N ALA A 524 10.53 18.81 5.91
CA ALA A 524 10.45 19.25 4.51
C ALA A 524 10.90 18.14 3.53
N ARG A 525 11.94 17.38 3.87
CA ARG A 525 12.48 16.33 2.99
C ARG A 525 11.58 15.11 2.81
N THR A 526 10.52 14.97 3.61
CA THR A 526 9.58 13.82 3.53
C THR A 526 8.36 14.11 2.66
N LEU A 527 8.25 15.32 2.11
CA LEU A 527 7.14 15.71 1.24
C LEU A 527 7.20 14.97 -0.10
N GLU A 528 6.10 14.29 -0.43
CA GLU A 528 5.87 13.62 -1.71
C GLU A 528 5.66 14.64 -2.85
N ALA A 529 6.02 14.28 -4.07
CA ALA A 529 5.77 15.15 -5.23
C ALA A 529 4.28 15.15 -5.61
N SER A 530 3.67 16.34 -5.69
CA SER A 530 2.26 16.50 -6.08
C SER A 530 2.05 17.58 -7.16
N LEU A 531 0.87 17.53 -7.79
CA LEU A 531 0.34 18.54 -8.69
C LEU A 531 -1.13 18.79 -8.39
N ASN A 532 -1.60 20.00 -8.66
CA ASN A 532 -3.01 20.36 -8.58
C ASN A 532 -3.76 19.91 -9.84
N MET A 533 -3.94 18.59 -9.96
CA MET A 533 -4.68 17.97 -11.05
C MET A 533 -5.39 16.72 -10.55
N ALA A 534 -6.46 16.30 -11.22
CA ALA A 534 -7.10 15.03 -10.92
C ALA A 534 -6.18 13.85 -11.24
N GLY A 535 -6.16 12.85 -10.35
CA GLY A 535 -5.45 11.58 -10.56
C GLY A 535 -4.43 11.26 -9.46
N GLU A 536 -3.55 10.31 -9.74
CA GLU A 536 -2.58 9.75 -8.77
C GLU A 536 -1.51 10.73 -8.28
N ARG A 537 -1.39 11.90 -8.91
CA ARG A 537 -0.43 12.95 -8.52
C ARG A 537 -1.04 14.03 -7.63
N GLN A 538 -2.32 13.91 -7.27
CA GLN A 538 -2.98 14.88 -6.40
C GLN A 538 -2.70 14.59 -4.92
N ILE A 539 -2.29 15.62 -4.17
CA ILE A 539 -2.23 15.57 -2.71
C ILE A 539 -2.91 16.83 -2.17
N THR A 540 -4.21 16.73 -1.91
CA THR A 540 -5.06 17.88 -1.49
C THR A 540 -4.57 18.55 -0.21
N PHE A 541 -3.91 17.80 0.68
CA PHE A 541 -3.32 18.36 1.90
C PHE A 541 -2.14 19.29 1.60
N GLN A 542 -1.33 19.00 0.56
CA GLN A 542 -0.26 19.89 0.14
C GLN A 542 -0.80 21.17 -0.51
N ASP A 543 -1.91 21.08 -1.26
CA ASP A 543 -2.60 22.25 -1.79
C ASP A 543 -3.09 23.17 -0.67
N HIS A 544 -3.73 22.59 0.35
CA HIS A 544 -4.15 23.35 1.54
C HIS A 544 -2.96 23.96 2.30
N LEU A 545 -1.87 23.22 2.46
CA LEU A 545 -0.66 23.69 3.14
C LEU A 545 -0.01 24.86 2.37
N GLY A 546 0.13 24.73 1.05
CA GLY A 546 0.69 25.76 0.20
C GLY A 546 -0.15 27.03 0.19
N SER A 547 -1.48 26.90 0.17
CA SER A 547 -2.41 28.03 0.32
C SER A 547 -2.28 28.69 1.69
N THR A 548 -2.25 27.89 2.78
CA THR A 548 -2.13 28.39 4.16
C THR A 548 -0.82 29.15 4.39
N ILE A 549 0.29 28.68 3.82
CA ILE A 549 1.60 29.35 3.88
C ILE A 549 1.62 30.61 2.99
N GLY A 550 0.72 30.70 2.00
CA GLY A 550 0.68 31.78 1.03
C GLY A 550 1.81 31.69 0.00
N ILE A 551 2.13 30.48 -0.48
CA ILE A 551 3.23 30.27 -1.42
C ILE A 551 2.86 30.84 -2.80
N ASP A 552 3.61 31.85 -3.23
CA ASP A 552 3.56 32.36 -4.59
C ASP A 552 4.53 31.60 -5.50
N ILE A 553 4.01 30.61 -6.24
CA ILE A 553 4.80 29.75 -7.15
C ILE A 553 5.57 30.58 -8.18
N ALA A 554 5.03 31.72 -8.58
CA ALA A 554 5.61 32.63 -9.54
C ALA A 554 7.02 33.11 -9.09
N GLN A 555 7.30 33.15 -7.80
CA GLN A 555 8.62 33.53 -7.27
C GLN A 555 9.65 32.40 -7.38
N TRP A 556 9.19 31.16 -7.42
CA TRP A 556 10.03 29.97 -7.34
C TRP A 556 10.16 29.23 -8.67
N TRP A 557 9.19 29.40 -9.57
CA TRP A 557 9.17 28.74 -10.87
C TRP A 557 8.50 29.61 -11.93
N ARG A 558 9.09 29.61 -13.14
CA ARG A 558 8.58 30.31 -14.32
C ARG A 558 8.59 29.42 -15.55
N PRO A 559 7.58 29.53 -16.42
CA PRO A 559 7.58 28.80 -17.68
C PRO A 559 8.62 29.41 -18.63
N THR A 560 9.52 28.58 -19.14
CA THR A 560 10.49 28.90 -20.21
C THR A 560 10.23 28.00 -21.41
N ALA A 561 10.90 28.27 -22.54
CA ALA A 561 10.87 27.40 -23.69
C ALA A 561 11.33 25.98 -23.29
N ALA A 562 12.52 25.88 -22.69
CA ALA A 562 13.16 24.62 -22.32
C ALA A 562 12.39 23.78 -21.27
N ASN A 563 11.76 24.44 -20.28
CA ASN A 563 11.13 23.73 -19.16
C ASN A 563 9.62 23.44 -19.37
N TYR A 564 8.91 24.21 -20.20
CA TYR A 564 7.46 24.11 -20.34
C TYR A 564 6.97 24.29 -21.77
N PHE A 565 7.24 25.43 -22.41
CA PHE A 565 6.56 25.77 -23.67
C PHE A 565 6.93 24.85 -24.85
N ASP A 566 8.16 24.32 -24.92
CA ASP A 566 8.53 23.35 -25.97
C ASP A 566 7.82 21.99 -25.79
N ARG A 567 7.45 21.68 -24.56
CA ARG A 567 6.89 20.38 -24.15
C ARG A 567 5.37 20.31 -24.21
N VAL A 568 4.69 21.43 -24.44
CA VAL A 568 3.23 21.50 -24.57
C VAL A 568 2.80 21.73 -26.02
N SER A 569 1.51 21.53 -26.30
CA SER A 569 0.96 21.75 -27.64
C SER A 569 0.93 23.24 -28.00
N LYS A 570 0.94 23.56 -29.30
CA LYS A 570 0.80 24.95 -29.78
C LYS A 570 -0.46 25.62 -29.21
N GLN A 571 -1.56 24.88 -29.07
CA GLN A 571 -2.80 25.42 -28.53
C GLN A 571 -2.65 25.82 -27.05
N VAL A 572 -1.99 25.00 -26.23
CA VAL A 572 -1.75 25.31 -24.81
C VAL A 572 -0.95 26.61 -24.64
N ILE A 573 0.02 26.87 -25.52
CA ILE A 573 0.78 28.13 -25.50
C ILE A 573 -0.11 29.33 -25.85
N LEU A 574 -0.99 29.18 -26.85
CA LEU A 574 -1.92 30.23 -27.26
C LEU A 574 -2.99 30.51 -26.19
N ASP A 575 -3.43 29.48 -25.47
CA ASP A 575 -4.37 29.62 -24.35
C ASP A 575 -3.69 30.38 -23.20
N ALA A 576 -2.45 30.05 -22.85
CA ALA A 576 -1.67 30.80 -21.86
C ALA A 576 -1.50 32.28 -22.24
N LEU A 577 -1.21 32.59 -23.51
CA LEU A 577 -1.14 33.96 -24.00
C LEU A 577 -2.50 34.67 -23.95
N THR A 578 -3.60 33.92 -24.11
CA THR A 578 -4.96 34.43 -23.97
C THR A 578 -5.28 34.76 -22.51
N ASP A 579 -4.82 33.97 -21.55
CA ASP A 579 -5.02 34.24 -20.11
C ASP A 579 -4.45 35.59 -19.67
N VAL A 580 -3.29 35.98 -20.23
CA VAL A 580 -2.58 37.19 -19.81
C VAL A 580 -2.91 38.41 -20.66
N GLY A 581 -3.15 38.23 -21.96
CA GLY A 581 -3.32 39.31 -22.94
C GLY A 581 -4.59 39.24 -23.79
N GLY A 582 -5.50 38.31 -23.49
CA GLY A 582 -6.73 38.11 -24.24
C GLY A 582 -6.50 37.56 -25.66
N LEU A 583 -7.61 37.44 -26.41
CA LEU A 583 -7.60 36.93 -27.79
C LEU A 583 -6.74 37.78 -28.74
N GLU A 584 -6.54 39.06 -28.44
CA GLU A 584 -5.69 39.93 -29.24
C GLU A 584 -4.22 39.54 -29.18
N LEU A 585 -3.71 39.18 -27.99
CA LEU A 585 -2.32 38.78 -27.84
C LEU A 585 -2.07 37.42 -28.49
N SER A 586 -2.93 36.43 -28.24
CA SER A 586 -2.78 35.09 -28.84
C SER A 586 -2.91 35.10 -30.36
N SER A 587 -3.82 35.92 -30.92
CA SER A 587 -3.98 36.07 -32.38
C SER A 587 -2.72 36.59 -33.09
N ARG A 588 -1.90 37.41 -32.42
CA ARG A 588 -0.62 37.91 -33.00
C ARG A 588 0.40 36.79 -33.20
N PHE A 589 0.30 35.73 -32.42
CA PHE A 589 1.22 34.59 -32.45
C PHE A 589 0.62 33.34 -33.11
N ALA A 590 -0.64 33.38 -33.55
CA ALA A 590 -1.34 32.22 -34.09
C ALA A 590 -0.69 31.64 -35.37
N SER A 591 -0.07 32.47 -36.21
CA SER A 591 0.63 32.03 -37.43
C SER A 591 2.10 31.61 -37.21
N VAL A 592 2.64 31.79 -36.00
CA VAL A 592 4.04 31.48 -35.68
C VAL A 592 4.24 29.95 -35.55
N LYS A 593 5.41 29.45 -35.96
CA LYS A 593 5.78 28.03 -35.83
C LYS A 593 6.02 27.68 -34.35
N LYS A 594 5.87 26.40 -33.98
CA LYS A 594 5.87 25.98 -32.56
C LYS A 594 7.15 26.35 -31.79
N GLY A 595 8.34 26.12 -32.36
CA GLY A 595 9.61 26.45 -31.69
C GLY A 595 9.77 27.97 -31.46
N ASP A 596 9.53 28.77 -32.49
CA ASP A 596 9.57 30.24 -32.39
C ASP A 596 8.49 30.79 -31.42
N LEU A 597 7.35 30.11 -31.35
CA LEU A 597 6.25 30.44 -30.44
C LEU A 597 6.64 30.21 -28.98
N ALA A 598 7.34 29.13 -28.66
CA ALA A 598 7.81 28.85 -27.31
C ALA A 598 8.80 29.90 -26.80
N MET A 599 9.79 30.27 -27.63
CA MET A 599 10.72 31.37 -27.32
C MET A 599 10.00 32.72 -27.17
N SER A 600 9.00 32.98 -28.01
CA SER A 600 8.21 34.21 -27.94
C SER A 600 7.34 34.25 -26.67
N ALA A 601 6.75 33.12 -26.29
CA ALA A 601 6.01 32.98 -25.04
C ALA A 601 6.92 33.20 -23.84
N GLU A 602 8.10 32.58 -23.79
CA GLU A 602 9.08 32.84 -22.72
C GLU A 602 9.36 34.33 -22.55
N ARG A 603 9.57 35.08 -23.65
CA ARG A 603 9.80 36.53 -23.56
C ARG A 603 8.60 37.30 -22.98
N VAL A 604 7.39 36.88 -23.30
CA VAL A 604 6.15 37.46 -22.74
C VAL A 604 6.06 37.18 -21.24
N PHE A 605 6.21 35.92 -20.83
CA PHE A 605 6.10 35.50 -19.43
C PHE A 605 7.30 35.92 -18.56
N ALA A 606 8.46 36.17 -19.16
CA ALA A 606 9.61 36.83 -18.51
C ALA A 606 9.43 38.36 -18.40
N GLY A 607 8.36 38.93 -18.96
CA GLY A 607 8.10 40.37 -18.95
C GLY A 607 9.10 41.21 -19.76
N THR A 608 9.79 40.59 -20.73
CA THR A 608 10.75 41.26 -21.64
C THR A 608 10.13 41.68 -22.97
N TYR A 609 8.94 41.15 -23.28
CA TYR A 609 8.17 41.53 -24.44
C TYR A 609 7.43 42.87 -24.21
N ILE A 610 7.33 43.70 -25.25
CA ILE A 610 6.70 45.01 -25.16
C ILE A 610 5.18 44.85 -25.23
N THR A 611 4.51 44.95 -24.08
CA THR A 611 3.04 44.96 -23.94
C THR A 611 2.59 46.08 -23.00
N GLU A 612 1.28 46.24 -22.86
CA GLU A 612 0.69 47.07 -21.80
C GLU A 612 1.12 46.59 -20.41
N VAL A 613 1.17 47.52 -19.46
CA VAL A 613 1.65 47.27 -18.08
C VAL A 613 0.82 46.19 -17.41
N GLU A 614 -0.51 46.22 -17.54
CA GLU A 614 -1.40 45.21 -16.95
C GLU A 614 -1.17 43.81 -17.51
N VAL A 615 -0.91 43.69 -18.82
CA VAL A 615 -0.60 42.40 -19.47
C VAL A 615 0.74 41.88 -18.96
N ARG A 616 1.72 42.76 -18.78
CA ARG A 616 3.04 42.41 -18.24
C ARG A 616 2.93 41.91 -16.79
N GLU A 617 2.13 42.58 -15.96
CA GLU A 617 1.89 42.16 -14.58
C GLU A 617 1.18 40.81 -14.51
N ARG A 618 0.15 40.58 -15.33
CA ARG A 618 -0.51 39.27 -15.43
C ARG A 618 0.45 38.19 -15.92
N ALA A 619 1.31 38.48 -16.89
CA ALA A 619 2.32 37.54 -17.37
C ALA A 619 3.36 37.19 -16.29
N LEU A 620 3.78 38.17 -15.49
CA LEU A 620 4.65 37.97 -14.32
C LEU A 620 3.92 37.35 -13.12
N ALA A 621 2.60 37.20 -13.12
CA ALA A 621 1.89 36.44 -12.09
C ALA A 621 1.48 35.04 -12.59
N TRP A 622 1.57 34.80 -13.89
CA TRP A 622 1.03 33.59 -14.49
C TRP A 622 1.93 32.38 -14.24
N VAL A 623 1.26 31.30 -13.86
CA VAL A 623 1.76 29.92 -13.80
C VAL A 623 0.64 28.98 -14.25
N PRO A 624 0.97 27.80 -14.84
CA PRO A 624 -0.02 26.78 -15.19
C PRO A 624 -0.90 26.42 -14.00
N GLU A 625 -2.19 26.17 -14.23
CA GLU A 625 -3.16 25.86 -13.17
C GLU A 625 -2.71 24.67 -12.30
N VAL A 626 -2.14 23.64 -12.94
CA VAL A 626 -1.64 22.43 -12.27
C VAL A 626 -0.47 22.67 -11.31
N MET A 627 0.22 23.81 -11.42
CA MET A 627 1.31 24.19 -10.53
C MET A 627 0.85 25.00 -9.32
N ARG A 628 -0.41 25.47 -9.31
CA ARG A 628 -0.93 26.33 -8.23
C ARG A 628 -1.42 25.50 -7.05
N PHE A 629 -1.15 25.94 -5.84
CA PHE A 629 -1.83 25.43 -4.65
C PHE A 629 -3.24 26.03 -4.60
N ALA A 630 -4.27 25.22 -4.82
CA ALA A 630 -5.67 25.66 -4.84
C ALA A 630 -6.40 25.27 -3.54
N ASP A 631 -7.20 26.20 -3.00
CA ASP A 631 -8.12 25.85 -1.92
C ASP A 631 -9.27 24.99 -2.43
N GLN A 632 -9.70 24.01 -1.62
CA GLN A 632 -10.99 23.36 -1.85
C GLN A 632 -12.12 24.40 -1.76
N PRO A 633 -13.19 24.29 -2.56
CA PRO A 633 -14.38 25.11 -2.34
C PRO A 633 -14.88 24.88 -0.91
N GLU A 634 -15.08 25.96 -0.15
CA GLU A 634 -15.60 25.94 1.21
C GLU A 634 -16.84 25.05 1.28
N ILE A 635 -16.80 24.00 2.11
CA ILE A 635 -18.02 23.30 2.53
C ILE A 635 -18.81 24.32 3.34
N PRO A 636 -20.06 24.67 2.99
CA PRO A 636 -20.84 25.63 3.76
C PRO A 636 -20.95 25.12 5.19
N ALA A 637 -20.51 25.92 6.14
CA ALA A 637 -20.63 25.63 7.56
C ALA A 637 -22.10 25.75 7.98
N ASP A 638 -22.90 24.72 7.74
CA ASP A 638 -24.15 24.51 8.46
C ASP A 638 -23.82 24.02 9.88
N ASN A 639 -23.46 24.97 10.73
CA ASN A 639 -23.78 24.92 12.16
C ASN A 639 -23.73 26.33 12.74
N GLU A 640 -24.86 27.03 12.61
CA GLU A 640 -25.28 28.04 13.58
C GLU A 640 -25.33 27.38 14.98
N ALA A 641 -24.22 27.44 15.71
CA ALA A 641 -24.28 27.38 17.15
C ALA A 641 -24.99 28.65 17.62
N GLN A 642 -26.30 28.55 17.85
CA GLN A 642 -27.08 29.56 18.55
C GLN A 642 -26.46 29.80 19.93
N SER A 643 -25.78 30.92 20.09
CA SER A 643 -25.49 31.52 21.39
C SER A 643 -26.81 31.83 22.10
N PRO A 644 -27.03 31.38 23.33
CA PRO A 644 -28.02 31.98 24.20
C PRO A 644 -27.38 33.17 24.92
N ASP A 645 -27.80 34.38 24.54
CA ASP A 645 -27.42 35.61 25.24
C ASP A 645 -28.04 35.66 26.65
N ALA A 646 -27.14 35.95 27.60
CA ALA A 646 -27.23 36.80 28.80
C ALA A 646 -28.43 36.69 29.76
N ASP A 647 -28.11 36.48 31.06
CA ASP A 647 -28.45 37.46 32.10
C ASP A 647 -27.82 37.18 33.49
N PHE A 648 -27.15 38.21 34.05
CA PHE A 648 -26.91 38.53 35.49
C PHE A 648 -26.07 37.52 36.36
N VAL A 649 -25.10 37.85 37.21
CA VAL A 649 -24.69 39.05 38.00
C VAL A 649 -23.20 38.91 38.34
N ALA A 650 -22.47 40.03 38.40
CA ALA A 650 -21.12 40.10 38.98
C ALA A 650 -21.11 39.83 40.50
N ASN A 651 -20.17 39.01 41.00
CA ASN A 651 -19.52 39.36 42.25
C ASN A 651 -18.12 38.76 42.42
N ASP A 652 -17.28 39.65 42.91
CA ASP A 652 -15.89 39.58 43.34
C ASP A 652 -15.73 38.64 44.56
N ASP A 653 -14.76 37.71 44.57
CA ASP A 653 -13.97 37.44 45.78
C ASP A 653 -12.75 36.48 45.57
N LYS A 654 -11.61 37.03 46.00
CA LYS A 654 -10.32 36.51 46.49
C LYS A 654 -10.09 34.99 46.74
N GLN A 655 -8.95 34.51 46.18
CA GLN A 655 -7.88 33.62 46.76
C GLN A 655 -8.22 32.22 47.35
N PRO A 656 -7.24 31.32 47.55
CA PRO A 656 -6.05 30.90 46.76
C PRO A 656 -5.99 29.33 46.64
N PRO A 657 -4.90 28.69 46.14
CA PRO A 657 -4.88 27.26 45.85
C PRO A 657 -4.49 26.42 47.07
N SER A 658 -5.16 25.28 47.26
CA SER A 658 -4.79 24.25 48.24
C SER A 658 -4.19 23.02 47.54
N GLU A 659 -2.94 22.73 47.87
CA GLU A 659 -2.33 21.41 47.80
C GLU A 659 -3.13 20.38 48.63
N LEU A 660 -3.24 19.14 48.14
CA LEU A 660 -2.72 17.91 48.78
C LEU A 660 -3.41 16.64 48.24
N ALA A 661 -2.59 15.79 47.63
CA ALA A 661 -2.51 14.33 47.76
C ALA A 661 -3.79 13.48 47.82
N ALA A 662 -3.97 12.65 46.79
CA ALA A 662 -4.17 11.19 46.90
C ALA A 662 -3.70 10.52 45.60
#